data_AF-A0A964EJY5-F1
#
_entry.id   AF-A0A964EJY5-F1
#
_cell.length_a   1.000
_cell.length_b   1.000
_cell.length_c   1.000
_cell.angle_alpha   90.00
_cell.angle_beta   90.00
_cell.angle_gamma   90.00
#
_symmetry.space_group_name_H-M   'P 1'
#
loop_
_entity.id
_entity.type
_entity.pdbx_description
1 polymer ?
#
loop_
_entity_poly.entity_id
_entity_poly.type
_entity_poly.pdbx_seq_one_letter_code
_entity_poly.pdbx_strand_id
1 'polypeptide(L)'
;MILGDGKTTRPFQLPDKTPVIIFLLLFLLIAAALIVRRGHRGPSATAATGILLDAERNFPGVDAHFISDEAAHTGSHSYKIPAGDGPQYGPAYDLEPVQPGEVYRITVWRQRNSLNEGKLVVNASGGGSFYLETADKTGADEAAWEKLELYFHIPFETPPQSLKVYIYTNGYLPVYFDDLRIEKVDVWQKSRFQPVAIGLEIGAKALQKLEEKRQQALREGILVTADDDWVNARLTDTSGQEIPVEIRLKGDWLDHLNSRKWSFRVRVRDPYSWRGLKTFSLHTPAARYFLHEWLLHQLWEREDVLTTRYDFVELRLNGQSLGIYAFEEHFEKQLIESRKRREGPILKFSETGMWTAIQRQLEGPGYTRPGATHSAMDADNAPVEVFREGPTLADSTLAGEWREALHALEAFRTGEAPPAQIFDLDRLARYYAVADALNAYHGIAWHNQRFYYNPITGLLEPIGFDGYGEQPPRQYDILGQGGLNPFSLDQNSLFSGLAQDSAFMAAYVRELDRITSPRYFPGFIDSVREEWTPRLEWLQMETPDYKPDLTGFEADAAYVHSLLLPYPGESLRAYIQTSKNGLQQVAVSNRHTLPVRVVGFGKSAKTMTIPLDEPVLLPGVTPRRFRMKLKRDSLIRDFASLRFQEEAAMQQGPPTYRFLEVGGQADFLFFQPLGLDTLMSAPLIPSALPEGLAAAPATFARAELKRNGPYLVNGRQIDFPPGDHAIREDIVIPAGYAVRFAAGSRLNLLNGAAFISRSPVEMAGEPDNPVEVRSDDGTGNGFTVLEAKTASVLQHVVFDNLTTLRRRDWQLTGAVTFYASAVKLSDCTFRKNHCEDALNIVRSEFDMESCHFSDTAGDGFDTDFCRGEIRRSAFVHTGNDGMDFSGSVIVVRNCLLESNGDKGISVGEESDVHVFDTEFAHDPIAIASKDLSMAYVSNVTLSDCDQGFAAYRKKPEFGGADLIVESYKATGIRRLYQAAEGSRIIFKQEK
;
A
#
# COMPACT_ATOMS: atom_id res chain seq x y z
N MET A 1 32.85 28.12 42.43
CA MET A 1 32.94 29.09 43.55
C MET A 1 31.58 29.12 44.25
N ILE A 2 31.59 29.29 45.57
CA ILE A 2 30.57 28.85 46.54
C ILE A 2 29.84 30.07 47.15
N LEU A 3 28.57 29.85 47.59
CA LEU A 3 27.67 30.64 48.50
C LEU A 3 26.93 31.88 47.95
N GLY A 4 25.66 32.15 48.31
CA GLY A 4 24.78 31.52 49.31
C GLY A 4 23.35 32.10 49.35
N ASP A 5 22.52 31.46 50.21
CA ASP A 5 21.31 31.87 50.96
C ASP A 5 20.29 32.86 50.34
N GLY A 6 18.97 32.72 50.44
CA GLY A 6 18.14 31.96 51.38
C GLY A 6 17.03 32.86 51.96
N LYS A 7 15.79 32.69 51.46
CA LYS A 7 14.47 33.06 52.03
C LYS A 7 14.00 34.53 52.02
N THR A 8 12.86 34.76 51.34
CA THR A 8 11.60 35.22 51.97
C THR A 8 10.38 34.90 51.09
N THR A 9 9.31 34.43 51.72
CA THR A 9 8.03 33.97 51.16
C THR A 9 6.98 35.09 51.19
N ARG A 10 6.15 35.21 50.14
CA ARG A 10 4.67 35.46 50.12
C ARG A 10 4.16 35.76 48.68
N PRO A 11 2.84 35.64 48.42
CA PRO A 11 2.28 34.80 47.35
C PRO A 11 2.17 35.48 45.99
N PHE A 12 2.37 34.71 44.92
CA PHE A 12 2.12 35.18 43.56
C PHE A 12 0.65 34.91 43.19
N GLN A 13 -0.14 35.97 43.12
CA GLN A 13 -1.46 35.98 42.48
C GLN A 13 -1.28 35.69 40.99
N LEU A 14 -2.05 34.73 40.46
CA LEU A 14 -2.24 34.56 39.02
C LEU A 14 -2.95 35.79 38.45
N PRO A 15 -2.42 36.48 37.42
CA PRO A 15 -3.19 37.45 36.68
C PRO A 15 -4.03 36.72 35.63
N ASP A 16 -5.33 36.98 35.70
CA ASP A 16 -6.31 36.85 34.62
C ASP A 16 -5.71 37.23 33.25
N LYS A 17 -5.53 36.24 32.38
CA LYS A 17 -5.35 36.45 30.94
C LYS A 17 -6.34 35.63 30.13
N THR A 18 -7.60 35.67 30.56
CA THR A 18 -8.74 35.13 29.81
C THR A 18 -9.16 36.00 28.60
N PRO A 19 -8.82 37.30 28.44
CA PRO A 19 -9.20 38.03 27.22
C PRO A 19 -8.15 38.03 26.10
N VAL A 20 -6.88 37.64 26.36
CA VAL A 20 -5.81 37.68 25.32
C VAL A 20 -5.84 36.43 24.43
N ILE A 21 -6.17 35.26 24.99
CA ILE A 21 -6.27 34.02 24.21
C ILE A 21 -7.53 34.02 23.34
N ILE A 22 -8.64 34.61 23.82
CA ILE A 22 -9.86 34.78 23.03
C ILE A 22 -9.63 35.79 21.90
N PHE A 23 -8.91 36.89 22.12
CA PHE A 23 -8.58 37.83 21.04
C PHE A 23 -7.62 37.22 20.01
N LEU A 24 -6.62 36.42 20.42
CA LEU A 24 -5.74 35.71 19.48
C LEU A 24 -6.49 34.64 18.69
N LEU A 25 -7.42 33.91 19.31
CA LEU A 25 -8.28 32.94 18.63
C LEU A 25 -9.27 33.62 17.70
N LEU A 26 -9.83 34.78 18.06
CA LEU A 26 -10.70 35.56 17.18
C LEU A 26 -9.92 36.17 16.01
N PHE A 27 -8.67 36.60 16.24
CA PHE A 27 -7.80 37.10 15.17
C PHE A 27 -7.33 35.96 14.24
N LEU A 28 -7.05 34.77 14.78
CA LEU A 28 -6.77 33.56 14.00
C LEU A 28 -8.00 33.02 13.28
N LEU A 29 -9.21 33.15 13.85
CA LEU A 29 -10.47 32.79 13.19
C LEU A 29 -10.86 33.81 12.11
N ILE A 30 -10.57 35.10 12.31
CA ILE A 30 -10.77 36.14 11.29
C ILE A 30 -9.71 36.02 10.19
N ALA A 31 -8.44 35.70 10.53
CA ALA A 31 -7.39 35.41 9.57
C ALA A 31 -7.66 34.10 8.81
N ALA A 32 -8.16 33.06 9.47
CA ALA A 32 -8.60 31.81 8.84
C ALA A 32 -9.86 32.03 7.99
N ALA A 33 -10.81 32.87 8.40
CA ALA A 33 -11.96 33.25 7.58
C ALA A 33 -11.57 34.14 6.39
N LEU A 34 -10.49 34.94 6.50
CA LEU A 34 -9.90 35.70 5.39
C LEU A 34 -9.04 34.83 4.45
N ILE A 35 -8.45 33.74 4.95
CA ILE A 35 -7.72 32.74 4.16
C ILE A 35 -8.71 31.77 3.46
N VAL A 36 -9.79 31.37 4.14
CA VAL A 36 -10.88 30.54 3.57
C VAL A 36 -11.74 31.35 2.59
N ARG A 37 -11.85 32.68 2.72
CA ARG A 37 -12.43 33.55 1.67
C ARG A 37 -11.47 33.94 0.54
N ARG A 38 -10.20 33.50 0.58
CA ARG A 38 -9.24 33.69 -0.54
C ARG A 38 -8.95 32.40 -1.33
N GLY A 39 -9.54 31.27 -0.96
CA GLY A 39 -9.47 30.01 -1.71
C GLY A 39 -10.63 29.83 -2.70
N HIS A 40 -10.78 30.74 -3.65
CA HIS A 40 -11.44 30.59 -4.98
C HIS A 40 -11.45 31.97 -5.64
N ARG A 41 -10.26 32.56 -5.81
CA ARG A 41 -10.10 33.54 -6.88
C ARG A 41 -9.71 32.73 -8.10
N GLY A 42 -10.66 32.55 -9.02
CA GLY A 42 -10.32 32.24 -10.41
C GLY A 42 -9.24 33.22 -10.90
N PRO A 43 -8.50 32.87 -11.97
CA PRO A 43 -7.38 33.66 -12.45
C PRO A 43 -7.75 35.14 -12.46
N SER A 44 -6.91 35.96 -11.82
CA SER A 44 -7.00 37.41 -11.83
C SER A 44 -7.03 37.86 -13.29
N ALA A 45 -8.22 38.13 -13.81
CA ALA A 45 -8.43 38.59 -15.17
C ALA A 45 -7.76 39.96 -15.32
N THR A 46 -6.54 39.98 -15.85
CA THR A 46 -6.03 41.11 -16.63
C THR A 46 -7.04 41.42 -17.73
N ALA A 47 -7.28 42.71 -17.98
CA ALA A 47 -8.37 43.21 -18.83
C ALA A 47 -8.53 42.39 -20.11
N ALA A 48 -9.58 41.54 -20.15
CA ALA A 48 -9.89 40.73 -21.30
C ALA A 48 -10.38 41.63 -22.44
N THR A 49 -9.75 41.54 -23.61
CA THR A 49 -10.35 41.98 -24.87
C THR A 49 -11.49 41.00 -25.18
N GLY A 50 -12.65 41.25 -24.57
CA GLY A 50 -13.86 40.45 -24.77
C GLY A 50 -14.77 41.07 -25.82
N ILE A 51 -15.44 40.23 -26.59
CA ILE A 51 -16.53 40.63 -27.49
C ILE A 51 -17.83 40.48 -26.69
N LEU A 52 -18.61 41.55 -26.58
CA LEU A 52 -19.97 41.52 -26.02
C LEU A 52 -20.96 41.72 -27.17
N LEU A 53 -21.88 40.77 -27.30
CA LEU A 53 -22.97 40.74 -28.27
C LEU A 53 -24.27 40.89 -27.48
N ASP A 54 -24.73 42.13 -27.37
CA ASP A 54 -26.02 42.50 -26.80
C ASP A 54 -26.96 43.01 -27.92
N ALA A 55 -28.27 42.92 -27.70
CA ALA A 55 -29.25 43.29 -28.72
C ALA A 55 -29.37 44.81 -28.93
N GLU A 56 -28.76 45.65 -28.08
CA GLU A 56 -28.77 47.11 -28.22
C GLU A 56 -27.67 47.64 -29.14
N ARG A 57 -26.53 46.94 -29.27
CA ARG A 57 -25.37 47.41 -30.05
C ARG A 57 -25.42 47.09 -31.55
N ASN A 58 -26.50 46.48 -32.02
CA ASN A 58 -26.81 46.21 -33.44
C ASN A 58 -25.60 45.66 -34.23
N PHE A 59 -25.32 44.37 -34.03
CA PHE A 59 -24.16 43.70 -34.61
C PHE A 59 -24.26 43.54 -36.14
N PRO A 60 -23.16 43.70 -36.91
CA PRO A 60 -23.19 43.49 -38.36
C PRO A 60 -23.56 42.05 -38.70
N GLY A 61 -24.64 41.86 -39.47
CA GLY A 61 -25.05 40.56 -39.99
C GLY A 61 -26.04 39.78 -39.13
N VAL A 62 -26.43 40.30 -37.95
CA VAL A 62 -27.56 39.73 -37.20
C VAL A 62 -28.86 40.25 -37.80
N ASP A 63 -29.72 39.33 -38.22
CA ASP A 63 -30.99 39.69 -38.83
C ASP A 63 -31.93 40.30 -37.77
N ALA A 64 -32.53 41.43 -38.11
CA ALA A 64 -33.41 42.19 -37.24
C ALA A 64 -34.60 41.37 -36.72
N HIS A 65 -34.98 40.27 -37.40
CA HIS A 65 -36.06 39.39 -36.94
C HIS A 65 -35.76 38.65 -35.62
N PHE A 66 -34.50 38.55 -35.20
CA PHE A 66 -34.15 37.96 -33.91
C PHE A 66 -34.25 38.95 -32.74
N ILE A 67 -34.38 40.26 -32.99
CA ILE A 67 -34.38 41.28 -31.92
C ILE A 67 -35.80 41.42 -31.35
N SER A 68 -35.92 41.38 -30.03
CA SER A 68 -37.21 41.51 -29.31
C SER A 68 -37.09 42.40 -28.08
N ASP A 69 -38.10 43.22 -27.84
CA ASP A 69 -38.28 44.04 -26.62
C ASP A 69 -39.20 43.35 -25.58
N GLU A 70 -39.63 42.11 -25.84
CA GLU A 70 -40.56 41.36 -24.97
C GLU A 70 -39.91 40.93 -23.65
N ALA A 71 -38.60 40.71 -23.67
CA ALA A 71 -37.78 40.39 -22.51
C ALA A 71 -36.35 40.87 -22.76
N ALA A 72 -35.66 41.38 -21.74
CA ALA A 72 -34.25 41.72 -21.78
C ALA A 72 -33.60 41.41 -20.42
N HIS A 73 -32.34 40.97 -20.43
CA HIS A 73 -31.54 40.81 -19.21
C HIS A 73 -30.82 42.12 -18.89
N THR A 74 -30.23 42.75 -19.89
CA THR A 74 -29.70 44.12 -19.80
C THR A 74 -30.25 45.01 -20.90
N GLY A 75 -30.39 46.31 -20.64
CA GLY A 75 -30.99 47.23 -21.61
C GLY A 75 -32.48 46.97 -21.85
N SER A 76 -32.89 47.12 -23.11
CA SER A 76 -34.28 47.13 -23.58
C SER A 76 -34.63 46.03 -24.59
N HIS A 77 -33.65 45.27 -25.08
CA HIS A 77 -33.85 44.25 -26.12
C HIS A 77 -33.07 42.97 -25.79
N SER A 78 -33.51 41.82 -26.31
CA SER A 78 -32.77 40.55 -26.35
C SER A 78 -32.95 39.83 -27.69
N TYR A 79 -32.26 38.70 -27.87
CA TYR A 79 -32.43 37.81 -29.00
C TYR A 79 -33.53 36.76 -28.75
N LYS A 80 -34.64 36.85 -29.48
CA LYS A 80 -35.74 35.88 -29.45
C LYS A 80 -35.58 34.87 -30.60
N ILE A 81 -35.41 33.59 -30.27
CA ILE A 81 -35.52 32.49 -31.22
C ILE A 81 -36.96 31.97 -31.18
N PRO A 82 -37.72 32.01 -32.29
CA PRO A 82 -39.12 31.58 -32.30
C PRO A 82 -39.27 30.05 -32.17
N ALA A 83 -40.48 29.58 -31.85
CA ALA A 83 -40.85 28.17 -31.97
C ALA A 83 -41.00 27.75 -33.45
N GLY A 84 -40.83 26.46 -33.76
CA GLY A 84 -40.94 25.94 -35.12
C GLY A 84 -40.85 24.41 -35.20
N ASP A 85 -40.99 23.87 -36.41
CA ASP A 85 -40.95 22.42 -36.67
C ASP A 85 -39.49 21.90 -36.67
N GLY A 86 -38.95 21.72 -35.46
CA GLY A 86 -37.60 21.19 -35.22
C GLY A 86 -36.57 22.26 -34.83
N PRO A 87 -35.27 21.90 -34.80
CA PRO A 87 -34.23 22.78 -34.27
C PRO A 87 -34.16 24.14 -34.96
N GLN A 88 -34.20 25.20 -34.17
CA GLN A 88 -34.11 26.59 -34.63
C GLN A 88 -32.75 27.18 -34.22
N TYR A 89 -32.09 27.87 -35.15
CA TYR A 89 -30.77 28.46 -34.93
C TYR A 89 -30.88 29.97 -34.88
N GLY A 90 -30.30 30.56 -33.84
CA GLY A 90 -30.23 32.00 -33.67
C GLY A 90 -28.96 32.60 -34.28
N PRO A 91 -28.63 33.84 -33.87
CA PRO A 91 -27.39 34.51 -34.27
C PRO A 91 -26.14 33.65 -34.06
N ALA A 92 -25.25 33.70 -35.04
CA ALA A 92 -23.97 33.00 -35.03
C ALA A 92 -22.82 34.00 -35.22
N TYR A 93 -21.69 33.74 -34.58
CA TYR A 93 -20.46 34.51 -34.66
C TYR A 93 -19.30 33.61 -35.09
N ASP A 94 -18.63 33.99 -36.18
CA ASP A 94 -17.42 33.32 -36.65
C ASP A 94 -16.20 33.92 -35.93
N LEU A 95 -15.59 33.13 -35.05
CA LEU A 95 -14.39 33.42 -34.29
C LEU A 95 -13.17 32.88 -35.06
N GLU A 96 -12.42 33.79 -35.70
CA GLU A 96 -11.24 33.44 -36.50
C GLU A 96 -10.20 34.58 -36.59
N PRO A 97 -8.90 34.24 -36.69
CA PRO A 97 -8.31 32.91 -36.54
C PRO A 97 -8.16 32.50 -35.06
N VAL A 98 -8.24 31.20 -34.78
CA VAL A 98 -7.86 30.64 -33.46
C VAL A 98 -6.53 29.89 -33.55
N GLN A 99 -5.80 29.82 -32.44
CA GLN A 99 -4.49 29.16 -32.35
C GLN A 99 -4.52 28.01 -31.33
N PRO A 100 -3.76 26.92 -31.55
CA PRO A 100 -3.53 25.88 -30.55
C PRO A 100 -3.19 26.43 -29.16
N GLY A 101 -3.82 25.89 -28.11
CA GLY A 101 -3.59 26.26 -26.72
C GLY A 101 -4.24 27.55 -26.25
N GLU A 102 -4.90 28.31 -27.14
CA GLU A 102 -5.74 29.43 -26.72
C GLU A 102 -6.91 28.91 -25.88
N VAL A 103 -7.31 29.70 -24.88
CA VAL A 103 -8.41 29.35 -23.98
C VAL A 103 -9.51 30.39 -24.15
N TYR A 104 -10.74 29.90 -24.28
CA TYR A 104 -11.91 30.75 -24.46
C TYR A 104 -12.95 30.46 -23.38
N ARG A 105 -13.55 31.54 -22.86
CA ARG A 105 -14.76 31.53 -22.05
C ARG A 105 -15.87 32.21 -22.84
N ILE A 106 -16.96 31.49 -23.09
CA ILE A 106 -18.12 31.99 -23.81
C ILE A 106 -19.34 31.86 -22.91
N THR A 107 -20.08 32.95 -22.74
CA THR A 107 -21.26 32.99 -21.86
C THR A 107 -22.42 33.66 -22.54
N VAL A 108 -23.65 33.23 -22.26
CA VAL A 108 -24.87 33.92 -22.69
C VAL A 108 -25.92 33.79 -21.60
N TRP A 109 -26.74 34.81 -21.40
CA TRP A 109 -27.90 34.75 -20.53
C TRP A 109 -29.10 34.25 -21.32
N ARG A 110 -29.87 33.34 -20.74
CA ARG A 110 -31.07 32.75 -21.33
C ARG A 110 -32.22 32.95 -20.37
N GLN A 111 -33.36 33.44 -20.85
CA GLN A 111 -34.55 33.53 -20.00
C GLN A 111 -35.03 32.13 -19.61
N ARG A 112 -35.31 31.93 -18.32
CA ARG A 112 -35.79 30.66 -17.78
C ARG A 112 -37.09 30.27 -18.47
N ASN A 113 -37.13 29.03 -18.96
CA ASN A 113 -38.31 28.45 -19.60
C ASN A 113 -38.60 27.05 -19.05
N SER A 114 -39.84 26.60 -19.19
CA SER A 114 -40.34 25.36 -18.57
C SER A 114 -39.71 24.08 -19.10
N LEU A 115 -39.13 24.10 -20.31
CA LEU A 115 -38.50 22.93 -20.93
C LEU A 115 -36.96 22.95 -20.81
N ASN A 116 -36.38 23.97 -20.15
CA ASN A 116 -34.94 24.25 -20.15
C ASN A 116 -34.34 24.28 -21.57
N GLU A 117 -35.16 24.66 -22.56
CA GLU A 117 -34.81 24.73 -23.96
C GLU A 117 -33.83 25.89 -24.22
N GLY A 118 -32.98 25.74 -25.22
CA GLY A 118 -32.00 26.75 -25.60
C GLY A 118 -30.59 26.43 -25.11
N LYS A 119 -29.65 26.35 -26.04
CA LYS A 119 -28.25 25.95 -25.82
C LYS A 119 -27.30 26.97 -26.44
N LEU A 120 -26.14 27.13 -25.81
CA LEU A 120 -24.98 27.79 -26.38
C LEU A 120 -24.05 26.72 -26.98
N VAL A 121 -23.59 26.94 -28.21
CA VAL A 121 -22.81 25.98 -28.98
C VAL A 121 -21.58 26.64 -29.59
N VAL A 122 -20.50 25.87 -29.64
CA VAL A 122 -19.26 26.17 -30.36
C VAL A 122 -18.95 25.00 -31.28
N ASN A 123 -18.72 25.28 -32.56
CA ASN A 123 -18.45 24.26 -33.56
C ASN A 123 -17.30 24.68 -34.49
N ALA A 124 -16.46 23.76 -34.93
CA ALA A 124 -15.47 24.03 -35.98
C ALA A 124 -16.14 24.37 -37.33
N SER A 125 -15.78 25.50 -37.91
CA SER A 125 -16.22 25.86 -39.26
C SER A 125 -15.53 24.95 -40.28
N GLY A 126 -16.31 24.20 -41.07
CA GLY A 126 -15.78 23.34 -42.15
C GLY A 126 -15.70 21.84 -41.88
N GLY A 127 -16.32 21.32 -40.82
CA GLY A 127 -16.52 19.86 -40.64
C GLY A 127 -15.46 19.13 -39.78
N GLY A 128 -14.81 19.83 -38.84
CA GLY A 128 -13.92 19.22 -37.85
C GLY A 128 -14.66 18.59 -36.67
N SER A 129 -14.00 17.71 -35.90
CA SER A 129 -14.54 17.01 -34.73
C SER A 129 -14.68 17.87 -33.46
N PHE A 130 -14.60 19.20 -33.57
CA PHE A 130 -14.65 20.13 -32.43
C PHE A 130 -16.06 20.69 -32.29
N TYR A 131 -16.85 20.10 -31.39
CA TYR A 131 -18.22 20.50 -31.08
C TYR A 131 -18.41 20.52 -29.56
N LEU A 132 -18.82 21.66 -29.02
CA LEU A 132 -19.13 21.85 -27.61
C LEU A 132 -20.49 22.51 -27.48
N GLU A 133 -21.33 21.98 -26.60
CA GLU A 133 -22.60 22.60 -26.25
C GLU A 133 -22.79 22.61 -24.73
N THR A 134 -23.58 23.55 -24.23
CA THR A 134 -23.83 23.66 -22.78
C THR A 134 -24.70 22.53 -22.27
N ALA A 135 -24.21 21.75 -21.31
CA ALA A 135 -25.01 20.72 -20.64
C ALA A 135 -26.01 21.35 -19.64
N ASP A 136 -25.51 22.20 -18.73
CA ASP A 136 -26.26 22.83 -17.64
C ASP A 136 -26.00 24.34 -17.51
N LYS A 137 -26.85 25.05 -16.75
CA LYS A 137 -26.69 26.48 -16.40
C LYS A 137 -25.68 26.66 -15.27
N THR A 138 -24.87 27.72 -15.33
CA THR A 138 -23.81 28.02 -14.34
C THR A 138 -24.18 29.12 -13.33
N GLY A 139 -25.34 29.76 -13.52
CA GLY A 139 -25.88 30.76 -12.60
C GLY A 139 -27.31 31.13 -12.96
N ALA A 140 -28.01 31.81 -12.05
CA ALA A 140 -29.30 32.42 -12.30
C ALA A 140 -29.42 33.72 -11.50
N ASP A 141 -30.16 34.68 -12.02
CA ASP A 141 -30.47 35.92 -11.32
C ASP A 141 -31.88 35.88 -10.69
N GLU A 142 -32.21 36.94 -9.95
CA GLU A 142 -33.54 37.11 -9.35
C GLU A 142 -34.62 37.46 -10.39
N ALA A 143 -34.23 37.84 -11.61
CA ALA A 143 -35.09 38.29 -12.70
C ALA A 143 -35.46 37.18 -13.70
N ALA A 144 -35.34 35.91 -13.30
CA ALA A 144 -35.66 34.73 -14.10
C ALA A 144 -34.77 34.53 -15.35
N TRP A 145 -33.55 35.04 -15.35
CA TRP A 145 -32.52 34.72 -16.34
C TRP A 145 -31.51 33.71 -15.79
N GLU A 146 -30.94 32.92 -16.69
CA GLU A 146 -30.01 31.84 -16.38
C GLU A 146 -28.78 31.95 -17.27
N LYS A 147 -27.59 31.85 -16.68
CA LYS A 147 -26.34 31.96 -17.40
C LYS A 147 -25.92 30.60 -17.94
N LEU A 148 -25.65 30.54 -19.24
CA LEU A 148 -25.01 29.42 -19.92
C LEU A 148 -23.53 29.76 -20.12
N GLU A 149 -22.63 28.79 -19.96
CA GLU A 149 -21.18 29.00 -20.07
C GLU A 149 -20.47 27.80 -20.71
N LEU A 150 -19.57 28.08 -21.64
CA LEU A 150 -18.59 27.16 -22.19
C LEU A 150 -17.19 27.70 -21.88
N TYR A 151 -16.33 26.84 -21.33
CA TYR A 151 -14.92 27.12 -21.08
C TYR A 151 -14.09 26.01 -21.70
N PHE A 152 -13.23 26.34 -22.66
CA PHE A 152 -12.52 25.32 -23.44
C PHE A 152 -11.18 25.79 -23.99
N HIS A 153 -10.34 24.82 -24.33
CA HIS A 153 -9.03 24.99 -24.92
C HIS A 153 -9.08 24.64 -26.41
N ILE A 154 -8.33 25.37 -27.23
CA ILE A 154 -8.08 24.98 -28.62
C ILE A 154 -7.09 23.81 -28.61
N PRO A 155 -7.45 22.63 -29.15
CA PRO A 155 -6.60 21.45 -29.07
C PRO A 155 -5.34 21.61 -29.93
N PHE A 156 -4.21 21.05 -29.48
CA PHE A 156 -2.95 21.10 -30.23
C PHE A 156 -2.87 20.10 -31.39
N GLU A 157 -3.46 18.90 -31.27
CA GLU A 157 -3.31 17.85 -32.29
C GLU A 157 -4.18 18.07 -33.55
N THR A 158 -5.36 18.66 -33.37
CA THR A 158 -6.35 18.93 -34.41
C THR A 158 -7.02 20.30 -34.20
N PRO A 159 -6.25 21.40 -34.20
CA PRO A 159 -6.80 22.73 -33.99
C PRO A 159 -7.76 23.10 -35.12
N PRO A 160 -9.00 23.54 -34.82
CA PRO A 160 -9.81 24.22 -35.83
C PRO A 160 -9.12 25.52 -36.27
N GLN A 161 -9.27 25.90 -37.54
CA GLN A 161 -8.78 27.21 -38.03
C GLN A 161 -9.71 28.35 -37.59
N SER A 162 -11.00 28.05 -37.50
CA SER A 162 -12.06 28.97 -37.08
C SER A 162 -13.18 28.22 -36.34
N LEU A 163 -13.87 28.95 -35.46
CA LEU A 163 -14.97 28.45 -34.65
C LEU A 163 -16.24 29.24 -34.94
N LYS A 164 -17.37 28.58 -35.01
CA LYS A 164 -18.70 29.18 -35.05
C LYS A 164 -19.35 29.07 -33.69
N VAL A 165 -19.66 30.22 -33.10
CA VAL A 165 -20.33 30.35 -31.81
C VAL A 165 -21.78 30.74 -32.06
N TYR A 166 -22.75 29.96 -31.58
CA TYR A 166 -24.16 30.26 -31.84
C TYR A 166 -25.07 29.76 -30.73
N ILE A 167 -26.29 30.28 -30.72
CA ILE A 167 -27.37 29.83 -29.84
C ILE A 167 -28.41 29.08 -30.67
N TYR A 168 -29.00 28.01 -30.12
CA TYR A 168 -30.04 27.26 -30.81
C TYR A 168 -31.06 26.65 -29.84
N THR A 169 -32.26 26.33 -30.34
CA THR A 169 -33.37 25.71 -29.62
C THR A 169 -33.86 24.47 -30.39
N ASN A 170 -34.65 23.61 -29.76
CA ASN A 170 -35.29 22.46 -30.42
C ASN A 170 -36.59 22.83 -31.15
N GLY A 171 -37.04 24.08 -31.02
CA GLY A 171 -38.23 24.65 -31.66
C GLY A 171 -39.52 24.49 -30.85
N TYR A 172 -39.51 23.94 -29.64
CA TYR A 172 -40.75 23.65 -28.90
C TYR A 172 -41.43 24.91 -28.34
N LEU A 173 -40.64 25.91 -27.92
CA LEU A 173 -41.14 27.23 -27.50
C LEU A 173 -40.17 28.37 -27.88
N PRO A 174 -40.63 29.62 -27.89
CA PRO A 174 -39.73 30.76 -28.11
C PRO A 174 -38.76 30.95 -26.95
N VAL A 175 -37.47 31.10 -27.22
CA VAL A 175 -36.42 31.28 -26.18
C VAL A 175 -35.70 32.60 -26.38
N TYR A 176 -35.49 33.32 -25.27
CA TYR A 176 -34.80 34.60 -25.24
C TYR A 176 -33.37 34.43 -24.73
N PHE A 177 -32.43 35.05 -25.42
CA PHE A 177 -31.01 35.08 -25.09
C PHE A 177 -30.49 36.50 -25.09
N ASP A 178 -29.56 36.80 -24.19
CA ASP A 178 -29.00 38.14 -24.07
C ASP A 178 -27.54 38.07 -23.59
N ASP A 179 -26.80 39.15 -23.77
CA ASP A 179 -25.43 39.30 -23.25
C ASP A 179 -24.48 38.15 -23.64
N LEU A 180 -24.47 37.75 -24.91
CA LEU A 180 -23.51 36.76 -25.41
C LEU A 180 -22.10 37.37 -25.39
N ARG A 181 -21.22 36.82 -24.56
CA ARG A 181 -19.86 37.30 -24.35
C ARG A 181 -18.87 36.22 -24.75
N ILE A 182 -17.88 36.59 -25.56
CA ILE A 182 -16.76 35.74 -25.96
C ILE A 182 -15.47 36.36 -25.41
N GLU A 183 -14.75 35.62 -24.58
CA GLU A 183 -13.52 36.10 -23.95
C GLU A 183 -12.39 35.13 -24.21
N LYS A 184 -11.26 35.63 -24.70
CA LYS A 184 -10.00 34.90 -24.62
C LYS A 184 -9.45 35.02 -23.21
N VAL A 185 -9.11 33.90 -22.59
CA VAL A 185 -8.64 33.81 -21.21
C VAL A 185 -7.14 33.57 -21.21
N ASP A 186 -6.38 34.50 -20.63
CA ASP A 186 -4.95 34.31 -20.40
C ASP A 186 -4.76 33.40 -19.17
N VAL A 187 -4.52 32.11 -19.41
CA VAL A 187 -4.24 31.12 -18.35
C VAL A 187 -2.76 31.03 -17.99
N TRP A 188 -1.87 31.46 -18.89
CA TRP A 188 -0.42 31.39 -18.72
C TRP A 188 0.23 32.76 -18.92
N GLN A 189 0.97 33.21 -17.92
CA GLN A 189 1.78 34.43 -18.03
C GLN A 189 3.13 34.12 -18.67
N LYS A 190 3.23 34.28 -20.00
CA LYS A 190 4.48 34.15 -20.78
C LYS A 190 5.71 34.85 -20.19
N SER A 191 5.53 35.91 -19.42
CA SER A 191 6.63 36.62 -18.75
C SER A 191 7.29 35.82 -17.62
N ARG A 192 6.59 34.83 -17.04
CA ARG A 192 7.06 34.06 -15.87
C ARG A 192 7.76 32.76 -16.26
N PHE A 193 7.46 32.21 -17.43
CA PHE A 193 8.14 31.05 -17.99
C PHE A 193 8.09 31.15 -19.51
N GLN A 194 9.25 31.09 -20.17
CA GLN A 194 9.37 31.09 -21.63
C GLN A 194 9.93 29.74 -22.05
N PRO A 195 9.07 28.79 -22.46
CA PRO A 195 9.52 27.47 -22.90
C PRO A 195 10.37 27.61 -24.16
N VAL A 196 11.38 26.77 -24.27
CA VAL A 196 12.15 26.66 -25.53
C VAL A 196 11.29 25.93 -26.56
N ALA A 197 11.19 26.51 -27.75
CA ALA A 197 10.68 25.83 -28.92
C ALA A 197 11.84 25.10 -29.63
N ILE A 198 11.64 23.82 -29.92
CA ILE A 198 12.56 22.98 -30.69
C ILE A 198 11.88 22.63 -32.02
N GLY A 199 12.54 22.93 -33.13
CA GLY A 199 12.16 22.41 -34.45
C GLY A 199 12.93 21.13 -34.77
N LEU A 200 12.23 20.11 -35.24
CA LEU A 200 12.81 18.92 -35.88
C LEU A 200 12.41 18.92 -37.36
N GLU A 201 13.42 19.06 -38.23
CA GLU A 201 13.26 19.00 -39.67
C GLU A 201 13.72 17.64 -40.19
N ILE A 202 12.78 16.84 -40.70
CA ILE A 202 12.96 15.47 -41.18
C ILE A 202 12.62 15.40 -42.66
N GLY A 203 13.55 14.90 -43.48
CA GLY A 203 13.29 14.67 -44.91
C GLY A 203 12.23 13.58 -45.14
N ALA A 204 11.45 13.71 -46.22
CA ALA A 204 10.30 12.83 -46.50
C ALA A 204 10.62 11.32 -46.42
N LYS A 205 11.77 10.87 -46.94
CA LYS A 205 12.19 9.46 -46.86
C LYS A 205 12.47 9.00 -45.42
N ALA A 206 13.09 9.85 -44.61
CA ALA A 206 13.37 9.56 -43.21
C ALA A 206 12.07 9.53 -42.40
N LEU A 207 11.14 10.45 -42.66
CA LEU A 207 9.83 10.46 -42.02
C LEU A 207 9.00 9.22 -42.38
N GLN A 208 9.03 8.80 -43.65
CA GLN A 208 8.37 7.57 -44.09
C GLN A 208 8.91 6.34 -43.35
N LYS A 209 10.23 6.23 -43.19
CA LYS A 209 10.85 5.14 -42.42
C LYS A 209 10.38 5.12 -40.96
N LEU A 210 10.27 6.29 -40.32
CA LEU A 210 9.74 6.39 -38.96
C LEU A 210 8.25 5.99 -38.89
N GLU A 211 7.43 6.40 -39.87
CA GLU A 211 6.02 5.97 -39.93
C GLU A 211 5.90 4.46 -40.13
N GLU A 212 6.70 3.87 -41.03
CA GLU A 212 6.71 2.42 -41.25
C GLU A 212 7.04 1.66 -39.95
N LYS A 213 8.04 2.14 -39.20
CA LYS A 213 8.41 1.60 -37.89
C LYS A 213 7.30 1.76 -36.86
N ARG A 214 6.63 2.91 -36.82
CA ARG A 214 5.46 3.16 -35.96
C ARG A 214 4.33 2.19 -36.27
N GLN A 215 3.98 2.05 -37.54
CA GLN A 215 2.92 1.14 -37.98
C GLN A 215 3.26 -0.32 -37.68
N GLN A 216 4.54 -0.69 -37.75
CA GLN A 216 5.00 -1.99 -37.26
C GLN A 216 4.73 -2.16 -35.77
N ALA A 217 5.17 -1.21 -34.93
CA ALA A 217 4.96 -1.28 -33.48
C ALA A 217 3.47 -1.35 -33.12
N LEU A 218 2.61 -0.56 -33.77
CA LEU A 218 1.16 -0.59 -33.56
C LEU A 218 0.53 -1.95 -33.92
N ARG A 219 1.06 -2.66 -34.92
CA ARG A 219 0.61 -4.02 -35.27
C ARG A 219 1.11 -5.07 -34.29
N GLU A 220 2.35 -4.93 -33.81
CA GLU A 220 3.00 -5.88 -32.92
C GLU A 220 2.60 -5.68 -31.44
N GLY A 221 2.03 -4.52 -31.09
CA GLY A 221 1.64 -4.18 -29.72
C GLY A 221 2.77 -3.60 -28.86
N ILE A 222 3.99 -3.52 -29.39
CA ILE A 222 5.21 -3.06 -28.71
C ILE A 222 6.20 -2.47 -29.73
N LEU A 223 7.00 -1.48 -29.34
CA LEU A 223 8.10 -0.96 -30.14
C LEU A 223 9.40 -1.71 -29.82
N VAL A 224 9.90 -2.51 -30.77
CA VAL A 224 11.24 -3.10 -30.68
C VAL A 224 12.24 -2.24 -31.45
N THR A 225 13.28 -1.75 -30.78
CA THR A 225 14.24 -0.80 -31.38
C THR A 225 15.56 -1.49 -31.78
N ALA A 226 16.13 -1.06 -32.90
CA ALA A 226 17.36 -1.59 -33.49
C ALA A 226 18.31 -0.46 -33.95
N ASP A 227 19.59 -0.78 -34.19
CA ASP A 227 20.61 0.19 -34.58
C ASP A 227 20.37 0.82 -35.95
N ASP A 228 19.66 0.15 -36.84
CA ASP A 228 19.29 0.69 -38.13
C ASP A 228 18.03 1.57 -38.08
N ASP A 229 17.36 1.75 -36.93
CA ASP A 229 16.17 2.60 -36.81
C ASP A 229 16.48 4.11 -36.86
N TRP A 230 17.76 4.51 -36.72
CA TRP A 230 18.15 5.92 -36.73
C TRP A 230 18.00 6.56 -38.12
N VAL A 231 17.52 7.81 -38.15
CA VAL A 231 17.41 8.63 -39.36
C VAL A 231 17.99 10.03 -39.15
N ASN A 232 18.48 10.63 -40.24
CA ASN A 232 19.03 11.99 -40.20
C ASN A 232 17.93 13.04 -40.09
N ALA A 233 18.14 14.04 -39.23
CA ALA A 233 17.30 15.22 -39.10
C ALA A 233 18.14 16.47 -38.77
N ARG A 234 17.51 17.65 -38.76
CA ARG A 234 18.08 18.87 -38.20
C ARG A 234 17.24 19.35 -37.04
N LEU A 235 17.90 19.74 -35.96
CA LEU A 235 17.29 20.37 -34.80
C LEU A 235 17.53 21.88 -34.88
N THR A 236 16.51 22.68 -34.57
CA THR A 236 16.61 24.13 -34.37
C THR A 236 16.05 24.49 -33.02
N ASP A 237 16.65 25.46 -32.33
CA ASP A 237 16.09 26.03 -31.10
C ASP A 237 15.72 27.50 -31.28
N THR A 238 15.28 28.15 -30.20
CA THR A 238 14.87 29.57 -30.21
C THR A 238 15.99 30.55 -30.56
N SER A 239 17.26 30.12 -30.53
CA SER A 239 18.38 30.93 -31.02
C SER A 239 18.50 30.93 -32.55
N GLY A 240 17.81 30.01 -33.23
CA GLY A 240 17.90 29.79 -34.67
C GLY A 240 19.11 28.95 -35.10
N GLN A 241 19.88 28.39 -34.16
CA GLN A 241 21.00 27.50 -34.48
C GLN A 241 20.50 26.20 -35.10
N GLU A 242 20.98 25.86 -36.30
CA GLU A 242 20.74 24.54 -36.90
C GLU A 242 21.79 23.53 -36.42
N ILE A 243 21.33 22.43 -35.83
CA ILE A 243 22.15 21.37 -35.26
C ILE A 243 21.85 20.05 -36.01
N PRO A 244 22.85 19.42 -36.65
CA PRO A 244 22.66 18.12 -37.27
C PRO A 244 22.46 17.04 -36.19
N VAL A 245 21.38 16.25 -36.33
CA VAL A 245 21.02 15.20 -35.37
C VAL A 245 20.64 13.91 -36.10
N GLU A 246 20.68 12.81 -35.36
CA GLU A 246 20.01 11.56 -35.70
C GLU A 246 18.85 11.36 -34.73
N ILE A 247 17.74 10.82 -35.23
CA ILE A 247 16.56 10.55 -34.41
C ILE A 247 16.03 9.15 -34.67
N ARG A 248 15.36 8.57 -33.68
CA ARG A 248 14.53 7.37 -33.80
C ARG A 248 13.31 7.49 -32.91
N LEU A 249 12.32 6.63 -33.12
CA LEU A 249 11.20 6.50 -32.18
C LEU A 249 11.71 6.03 -30.80
N LYS A 250 11.05 6.51 -29.74
CA LYS A 250 11.30 6.16 -28.34
C LYS A 250 10.07 5.50 -27.73
N GLY A 251 10.32 4.63 -26.75
CA GLY A 251 9.32 3.92 -25.95
C GLY A 251 9.47 2.43 -26.19
N ASP A 252 8.91 1.63 -25.29
CA ASP A 252 8.66 0.21 -25.53
C ASP A 252 7.15 0.04 -25.72
N TRP A 253 6.35 0.61 -24.81
CA TRP A 253 4.90 0.68 -24.92
C TRP A 253 4.40 1.69 -25.98
N LEU A 254 3.16 1.48 -26.43
CA LEU A 254 2.53 2.27 -27.49
C LEU A 254 1.99 3.64 -27.02
N ASP A 255 2.02 3.94 -25.72
CA ASP A 255 1.69 5.24 -25.15
C ASP A 255 2.56 6.37 -25.72
N HIS A 256 3.78 6.04 -26.14
CA HIS A 256 4.69 6.95 -26.84
C HIS A 256 4.34 7.20 -28.32
N LEU A 257 3.44 6.41 -28.92
CA LEU A 257 3.21 6.34 -30.39
C LEU A 257 1.74 6.38 -30.82
N ASN A 258 0.80 6.17 -29.91
CA ASN A 258 -0.62 5.95 -30.22
C ASN A 258 -1.35 7.21 -30.70
N SER A 259 -0.82 8.41 -30.47
CA SER A 259 -1.36 9.68 -30.97
C SER A 259 -0.48 10.31 -32.06
N ARG A 260 -0.76 11.57 -32.43
CA ARG A 260 0.13 12.38 -33.28
C ARG A 260 1.40 12.82 -32.56
N LYS A 261 1.49 12.60 -31.24
CA LYS A 261 2.54 13.09 -30.36
C LYS A 261 3.65 12.06 -30.16
N TRP A 262 4.35 11.73 -31.24
CA TRP A 262 5.36 10.67 -31.23
C TRP A 262 6.56 11.05 -30.37
N SER A 263 7.02 10.10 -29.55
CA SER A 263 8.24 10.29 -28.78
C SER A 263 9.47 9.96 -29.60
N PHE A 264 10.50 10.80 -29.49
CA PHE A 264 11.77 10.66 -30.20
C PHE A 264 12.92 10.49 -29.22
N ARG A 265 13.93 9.71 -29.62
CA ARG A 265 15.28 9.81 -29.07
C ARG A 265 16.14 10.57 -30.08
N VAL A 266 16.83 11.59 -29.60
CA VAL A 266 17.65 12.50 -30.39
C VAL A 266 19.11 12.32 -30.00
N ARG A 267 19.97 12.10 -30.99
CA ARG A 267 21.44 12.04 -30.87
C ARG A 267 22.04 13.19 -31.66
N VAL A 268 22.73 14.08 -30.97
CA VAL A 268 23.41 15.24 -31.55
C VAL A 268 24.75 14.80 -32.15
N ARG A 269 25.03 15.23 -33.38
CA ARG A 269 26.28 14.90 -34.07
C ARG A 269 27.42 15.78 -33.60
N ASP A 270 28.62 15.21 -33.58
CA ASP A 270 29.84 15.98 -33.33
C ASP A 270 30.08 17.05 -34.40
N PRO A 271 30.65 18.22 -34.04
CA PRO A 271 31.10 18.62 -32.70
C PRO A 271 30.00 19.29 -31.84
N TYR A 272 28.74 19.27 -32.28
CA TYR A 272 27.65 20.04 -31.66
C TYR A 272 27.16 19.42 -30.34
N SER A 273 26.44 20.22 -29.56
CA SER A 273 25.62 19.78 -28.43
C SER A 273 24.40 20.70 -28.33
N TRP A 274 23.32 20.21 -27.73
CA TRP A 274 22.16 21.06 -27.42
C TRP A 274 22.05 21.18 -25.91
N ARG A 275 22.21 22.38 -25.35
CA ARG A 275 22.29 22.60 -23.89
C ARG A 275 23.32 21.72 -23.17
N GLY A 276 24.44 21.40 -23.84
CA GLY A 276 25.44 20.47 -23.33
C GLY A 276 24.99 19.01 -23.30
N LEU A 277 23.91 18.65 -23.99
CA LEU A 277 23.44 17.27 -24.17
C LEU A 277 23.92 16.72 -25.51
N LYS A 278 24.30 15.44 -25.50
CA LYS A 278 24.65 14.65 -26.69
C LYS A 278 23.54 13.70 -27.12
N THR A 279 22.89 13.06 -26.17
CA THR A 279 21.70 12.24 -26.42
C THR A 279 20.63 12.62 -25.42
N PHE A 280 19.39 12.80 -25.89
CA PHE A 280 18.24 13.09 -25.05
C PHE A 280 16.97 12.55 -25.71
N SER A 281 15.90 12.51 -24.94
CA SER A 281 14.57 12.11 -25.39
C SER A 281 13.67 13.33 -25.50
N LEU A 282 12.75 13.32 -26.44
CA LEU A 282 11.60 14.23 -26.51
C LEU A 282 10.36 13.34 -26.46
N HIS A 283 9.59 13.40 -25.39
CA HIS A 283 8.40 12.54 -25.23
C HIS A 283 7.16 13.33 -24.77
N THR A 284 6.00 12.69 -24.87
CA THR A 284 4.79 13.23 -24.24
C THR A 284 5.00 13.37 -22.73
N PRO A 285 4.66 14.51 -22.11
CA PRO A 285 4.75 14.68 -20.66
C PRO A 285 3.94 13.64 -19.86
N ALA A 286 2.89 13.09 -20.45
CA ALA A 286 2.04 12.10 -19.81
C ALA A 286 2.78 10.78 -19.47
N ALA A 287 3.76 10.38 -20.28
CA ALA A 287 4.56 9.17 -20.07
C ALA A 287 5.50 9.24 -18.85
N ARG A 288 5.56 10.41 -18.20
CA ARG A 288 6.28 10.68 -16.94
C ARG A 288 5.40 11.34 -15.89
N TYR A 289 4.09 11.33 -16.10
CA TYR A 289 3.11 12.00 -15.24
C TYR A 289 3.43 13.50 -14.97
N PHE A 290 3.91 14.17 -16.02
CA PHE A 290 4.09 15.62 -16.13
C PHE A 290 5.08 16.21 -15.12
N LEU A 291 4.62 17.11 -14.24
CA LEU A 291 5.46 17.83 -13.28
C LEU A 291 5.86 16.99 -12.06
N HIS A 292 5.22 15.82 -11.84
CA HIS A 292 5.67 14.91 -10.78
C HIS A 292 7.13 14.51 -11.01
N GLU A 293 7.47 14.09 -12.23
CA GLU A 293 8.85 13.76 -12.62
C GLU A 293 9.78 14.96 -12.47
N TRP A 294 9.36 16.16 -12.91
CA TRP A 294 10.17 17.37 -12.76
C TRP A 294 10.51 17.66 -11.29
N LEU A 295 9.53 17.60 -10.39
CA LEU A 295 9.72 17.82 -8.95
C LEU A 295 10.63 16.76 -8.33
N LEU A 296 10.49 15.51 -8.76
CA LEU A 296 11.34 14.40 -8.36
C LEU A 296 12.82 14.66 -8.73
N HIS A 297 13.07 15.10 -9.97
CA HIS A 297 14.41 15.51 -10.40
C HIS A 297 14.96 16.69 -9.58
N GLN A 298 14.12 17.69 -9.26
CA GLN A 298 14.55 18.82 -8.42
C GLN A 298 14.99 18.36 -7.02
N LEU A 299 14.27 17.38 -6.43
CA LEU A 299 14.61 16.87 -5.11
C LEU A 299 15.89 16.02 -5.15
N TRP A 300 16.05 15.11 -6.11
CA TRP A 300 17.30 14.34 -6.25
C TRP A 300 18.51 15.24 -6.50
N GLU A 301 18.39 16.26 -7.34
CA GLU A 301 19.47 17.20 -7.59
C GLU A 301 19.86 17.98 -6.32
N ARG A 302 18.87 18.46 -5.56
CA ARG A 302 19.09 19.12 -4.27
C ARG A 302 19.78 18.20 -3.26
N GLU A 303 19.49 16.91 -3.32
CA GLU A 303 20.04 15.88 -2.43
C GLU A 303 21.39 15.31 -2.88
N ASP A 304 21.98 15.85 -3.95
CA ASP A 304 23.21 15.36 -4.57
C ASP A 304 23.11 13.88 -4.99
N VAL A 305 21.93 13.43 -5.39
CA VAL A 305 21.69 12.17 -6.08
C VAL A 305 21.81 12.43 -7.58
N LEU A 306 22.56 11.59 -8.31
CA LEU A 306 22.65 11.72 -9.76
C LEU A 306 21.26 11.50 -10.37
N THR A 307 20.92 12.29 -11.38
CA THR A 307 19.61 12.20 -12.02
C THR A 307 19.68 12.71 -13.46
N THR A 308 18.71 12.46 -14.32
CA THR A 308 18.68 13.03 -15.67
C THR A 308 18.23 14.49 -15.60
N ARG A 309 18.73 15.36 -16.49
CA ARG A 309 18.12 16.69 -16.70
C ARG A 309 16.76 16.52 -17.38
N TYR A 310 15.71 17.12 -16.81
CA TYR A 310 14.33 17.02 -17.26
C TYR A 310 13.61 18.37 -17.18
N ASP A 311 13.00 18.82 -18.28
CA ASP A 311 12.12 20.01 -18.31
C ASP A 311 11.26 19.99 -19.59
N PHE A 312 10.42 20.99 -19.79
CA PHE A 312 9.44 21.03 -20.88
C PHE A 312 9.82 21.99 -22.02
N VAL A 313 9.43 21.64 -23.24
CA VAL A 313 9.71 22.35 -24.50
C VAL A 313 8.51 22.28 -25.44
N GLU A 314 8.35 23.25 -26.33
CA GLU A 314 7.43 23.10 -27.47
C GLU A 314 8.16 22.31 -28.56
N LEU A 315 7.57 21.24 -29.08
CA LEU A 315 8.13 20.52 -30.22
C LEU A 315 7.42 20.93 -31.51
N ARG A 316 8.19 21.28 -32.54
CA ARG A 316 7.71 21.53 -33.90
C ARG A 316 8.32 20.50 -34.83
N LEU A 317 7.49 19.82 -35.62
CA LEU A 317 7.92 18.85 -36.61
C LEU A 317 7.64 19.40 -38.01
N ASN A 318 8.68 19.61 -38.83
CA ASN A 318 8.57 20.21 -40.16
C ASN A 318 7.73 21.49 -40.18
N GLY A 319 7.99 22.40 -39.24
CA GLY A 319 7.26 23.66 -39.05
C GLY A 319 5.91 23.59 -38.32
N GLN A 320 5.35 22.40 -38.09
CA GLN A 320 4.05 22.25 -37.39
C GLN A 320 4.24 21.97 -35.89
N SER A 321 3.56 22.72 -35.03
CA SER A 321 3.61 22.47 -33.57
C SER A 321 2.92 21.15 -33.22
N LEU A 322 3.58 20.34 -32.40
CA LEU A 322 3.03 19.13 -31.78
C LEU A 322 2.69 19.36 -30.30
N GLY A 323 2.71 20.62 -29.84
CA GLY A 323 2.43 20.99 -28.46
C GLY A 323 3.62 20.78 -27.51
N ILE A 324 3.30 20.54 -26.25
CA ILE A 324 4.24 20.52 -25.12
C ILE A 324 4.86 19.13 -24.97
N TYR A 325 6.17 19.06 -25.04
CA TYR A 325 6.96 17.85 -24.81
C TYR A 325 7.80 18.01 -23.55
N ALA A 326 8.15 16.90 -22.91
CA ALA A 326 9.27 16.89 -21.97
C ALA A 326 10.53 16.43 -22.70
N PHE A 327 11.66 17.07 -22.38
CA PHE A 327 12.97 16.57 -22.75
C PHE A 327 13.62 15.90 -21.54
N GLU A 328 14.32 14.80 -21.80
CA GLU A 328 14.98 14.02 -20.75
C GLU A 328 16.39 13.60 -21.23
N GLU A 329 17.42 13.95 -20.46
CA GLU A 329 18.81 13.59 -20.71
C GLU A 329 19.03 12.07 -20.76
N HIS A 330 19.96 11.61 -21.58
CA HIS A 330 20.36 10.20 -21.64
C HIS A 330 21.62 9.89 -20.82
N PHE A 331 21.86 8.61 -20.54
CA PHE A 331 23.00 8.12 -19.75
C PHE A 331 24.30 8.19 -20.55
N GLU A 332 24.90 9.37 -20.57
CA GLU A 332 26.22 9.62 -21.12
C GLU A 332 27.07 10.38 -20.11
N LYS A 333 28.36 10.53 -20.38
CA LYS A 333 29.29 11.18 -19.45
C LYS A 333 28.93 12.63 -19.10
N GLN A 334 28.22 13.34 -19.98
CA GLN A 334 27.76 14.70 -19.70
C GLN A 334 26.79 14.76 -18.50
N LEU A 335 26.04 13.68 -18.24
CA LEU A 335 25.14 13.59 -17.09
C LEU A 335 25.92 13.66 -15.77
N ILE A 336 27.03 12.92 -15.69
CA ILE A 336 27.86 12.85 -14.49
C ILE A 336 28.78 14.08 -14.38
N GLU A 337 29.37 14.54 -15.50
CA GLU A 337 30.24 15.73 -15.52
C GLU A 337 29.49 17.02 -15.16
N SER A 338 28.26 17.19 -15.67
CA SER A 338 27.42 18.35 -15.34
C SER A 338 27.07 18.43 -13.85
N ARG A 339 27.19 17.30 -13.13
CA ARG A 339 26.97 17.18 -11.69
C ARG A 339 28.27 17.01 -10.92
N LYS A 340 29.41 17.43 -11.49
CA LYS A 340 30.74 17.46 -10.83
C LYS A 340 31.27 16.09 -10.41
N ARG A 341 30.90 15.03 -11.13
CA ARG A 341 31.54 13.70 -11.02
C ARG A 341 32.61 13.56 -12.10
N ARG A 342 33.62 12.72 -11.83
CA ARG A 342 34.60 12.31 -12.84
C ARG A 342 33.94 11.38 -13.87
N GLU A 343 34.48 11.29 -15.08
CA GLU A 343 34.01 10.29 -16.04
C GLU A 343 34.25 8.86 -15.49
N GLY A 344 33.25 8.00 -15.62
CA GLY A 344 33.26 6.59 -15.22
C GLY A 344 32.06 5.85 -15.84
N PRO A 345 32.05 4.51 -15.81
CA PRO A 345 31.01 3.72 -16.47
C PRO A 345 29.65 3.86 -15.78
N ILE A 346 28.58 3.83 -16.59
CA ILE A 346 27.19 3.78 -16.12
C ILE A 346 26.63 2.40 -16.50
N LEU A 347 26.03 1.72 -15.53
CA LEU A 347 25.58 0.34 -15.59
C LEU A 347 24.06 0.26 -15.49
N LYS A 348 23.49 -0.80 -16.06
CA LYS A 348 22.07 -1.17 -15.91
C LYS A 348 21.92 -2.69 -15.92
N PHE A 349 20.79 -3.18 -15.40
CA PHE A 349 20.33 -4.52 -15.72
C PHE A 349 19.71 -4.55 -17.12
N SER A 350 19.98 -5.60 -17.88
CA SER A 350 19.45 -5.79 -19.22
C SER A 350 17.96 -6.12 -19.17
N GLU A 351 17.19 -5.39 -19.95
CA GLU A 351 15.74 -5.54 -20.06
C GLU A 351 15.35 -6.54 -21.17
N THR A 352 16.33 -7.06 -21.93
CA THR A 352 16.09 -7.88 -23.12
C THR A 352 15.28 -9.13 -22.81
N GLY A 353 15.59 -9.83 -21.72
CA GLY A 353 14.83 -11.02 -21.30
C GLY A 353 13.38 -10.68 -20.98
N MET A 354 13.16 -9.55 -20.31
CA MET A 354 11.83 -9.08 -19.93
C MET A 354 10.98 -8.75 -21.16
N TRP A 355 11.52 -7.95 -22.09
CA TRP A 355 10.81 -7.57 -23.30
C TRP A 355 10.57 -8.76 -24.24
N THR A 356 11.51 -9.70 -24.33
CA THR A 356 11.33 -10.95 -25.10
C THR A 356 10.17 -11.78 -24.53
N ALA A 357 10.03 -11.85 -23.20
CA ALA A 357 8.93 -12.55 -22.55
C ALA A 357 7.58 -11.87 -22.81
N ILE A 358 7.54 -10.53 -22.76
CA ILE A 358 6.36 -9.73 -23.09
C ILE A 358 5.95 -9.93 -24.55
N GLN A 359 6.90 -9.84 -25.48
CA GLN A 359 6.66 -10.06 -26.91
C GLN A 359 6.06 -11.45 -27.15
N ARG A 360 6.61 -12.50 -26.52
CA ARG A 360 6.07 -13.86 -26.63
C ARG A 360 4.63 -13.98 -26.11
N GLN A 361 4.27 -13.23 -25.07
CA GLN A 361 2.88 -13.18 -24.59
C GLN A 361 1.95 -12.46 -25.58
N LEU A 362 2.42 -11.40 -26.22
CA LEU A 362 1.65 -10.72 -27.26
C LEU A 362 1.46 -11.63 -28.49
N GLU A 363 2.51 -12.31 -28.95
CA GLU A 363 2.46 -13.18 -30.13
C GLU A 363 1.64 -14.46 -29.92
N GLY A 364 1.63 -15.01 -28.70
CA GLY A 364 0.91 -16.25 -28.38
C GLY A 364 -0.58 -16.00 -28.11
N PRO A 365 -0.95 -15.60 -26.87
CA PRO A 365 -2.35 -15.35 -26.50
C PRO A 365 -2.93 -14.00 -26.94
N GLY A 366 -2.14 -13.06 -27.48
CA GLY A 366 -2.63 -11.75 -27.93
C GLY A 366 -2.78 -10.70 -26.80
N TYR A 367 -2.32 -11.01 -25.59
CA TYR A 367 -2.37 -10.09 -24.44
C TYR A 367 -1.26 -10.42 -23.44
N THR A 368 -0.82 -9.41 -22.69
CA THR A 368 0.10 -9.60 -21.56
C THR A 368 -0.68 -9.88 -20.27
N ARG A 369 -0.13 -10.71 -19.38
CA ARG A 369 -0.66 -10.86 -18.02
C ARG A 369 0.25 -10.11 -17.04
N PRO A 370 -0.12 -8.91 -16.58
CA PRO A 370 0.61 -8.21 -15.54
C PRO A 370 0.81 -9.11 -14.32
N GLY A 371 2.03 -9.14 -13.77
CA GLY A 371 2.36 -9.95 -12.57
C GLY A 371 2.72 -11.42 -12.83
N ALA A 372 2.59 -11.94 -14.05
CA ALA A 372 3.04 -13.30 -14.37
C ALA A 372 4.57 -13.33 -14.56
N THR A 373 5.34 -13.67 -13.53
CA THR A 373 6.80 -13.75 -13.60
C THR A 373 7.26 -14.99 -14.39
N HIS A 374 7.92 -14.76 -15.52
CA HIS A 374 8.69 -15.79 -16.23
C HIS A 374 10.14 -15.65 -15.77
N SER A 375 10.91 -16.74 -15.79
CA SER A 375 12.34 -16.67 -15.39
C SER A 375 13.13 -15.61 -16.17
N ALA A 376 12.77 -15.37 -17.44
CA ALA A 376 13.39 -14.33 -18.26
C ALA A 376 13.07 -12.88 -17.82
N MET A 377 12.04 -12.68 -16.98
CA MET A 377 11.67 -11.38 -16.39
C MET A 377 12.26 -11.17 -14.99
N ASP A 378 13.00 -12.15 -14.48
CA ASP A 378 13.60 -12.09 -13.15
C ASP A 378 14.89 -11.27 -13.16
N ALA A 379 15.05 -10.39 -12.16
CA ALA A 379 16.25 -9.58 -11.99
C ALA A 379 17.50 -10.47 -11.82
N ASP A 380 17.34 -11.64 -11.21
CA ASP A 380 18.44 -12.60 -11.00
C ASP A 380 19.03 -13.14 -12.30
N ASN A 381 18.22 -13.17 -13.37
CA ASN A 381 18.62 -13.65 -14.69
C ASN A 381 19.02 -12.52 -15.65
N ALA A 382 18.93 -11.26 -15.25
CA ALA A 382 19.22 -10.12 -16.10
C ALA A 382 20.73 -9.82 -16.14
N PRO A 383 21.40 -9.94 -17.32
CA PRO A 383 22.79 -9.54 -17.45
C PRO A 383 23.00 -8.07 -17.10
N VAL A 384 24.16 -7.72 -16.53
CA VAL A 384 24.54 -6.31 -16.36
C VAL A 384 25.18 -5.81 -17.65
N GLU A 385 24.73 -4.65 -18.10
CA GLU A 385 25.25 -3.96 -19.29
C GLU A 385 25.84 -2.60 -18.89
N VAL A 386 26.75 -2.09 -19.73
CA VAL A 386 27.29 -0.74 -19.61
C VAL A 386 26.75 0.15 -20.73
N PHE A 387 26.38 1.38 -20.39
CA PHE A 387 26.06 2.37 -21.41
C PHE A 387 27.31 2.69 -22.24
N ARG A 388 27.09 2.95 -23.53
CA ARG A 388 28.18 3.24 -24.49
C ARG A 388 29.25 2.14 -24.52
N GLU A 389 28.85 0.87 -24.49
CA GLU A 389 29.74 -0.31 -24.44
C GLU A 389 30.95 -0.23 -25.37
N GLY A 390 30.76 -0.01 -26.68
CA GLY A 390 31.87 0.07 -27.63
C GLY A 390 32.96 1.08 -27.22
N PRO A 391 32.62 2.37 -27.05
CA PRO A 391 33.55 3.37 -26.51
C PRO A 391 34.15 3.01 -25.14
N THR A 392 33.35 2.49 -24.21
CA THR A 392 33.80 2.12 -22.86
C THR A 392 34.85 0.99 -22.90
N LEU A 393 34.64 -0.04 -23.73
CA LEU A 393 35.57 -1.17 -23.87
C LEU A 393 36.82 -0.82 -24.68
N ALA A 394 36.76 0.22 -25.53
CA ALA A 394 37.89 0.69 -26.30
C ALA A 394 38.90 1.52 -25.46
N ASP A 395 38.45 2.13 -24.36
CA ASP A 395 39.32 2.83 -23.41
C ASP A 395 39.77 1.87 -22.30
N SER A 396 41.09 1.65 -22.16
CA SER A 396 41.63 0.67 -21.21
C SER A 396 41.32 0.99 -19.75
N THR A 397 41.15 2.28 -19.41
CA THR A 397 40.84 2.73 -18.05
C THR A 397 39.37 2.44 -17.75
N LEU A 398 38.47 2.89 -18.63
CA LEU A 398 37.03 2.65 -18.48
C LEU A 398 36.68 1.16 -18.56
N ALA A 399 37.37 0.38 -19.38
CA ALA A 399 37.22 -1.08 -19.42
C ALA A 399 37.70 -1.77 -18.13
N GLY A 400 38.68 -1.19 -17.43
CA GLY A 400 39.08 -1.62 -16.09
C GLY A 400 37.99 -1.33 -15.07
N GLU A 401 37.54 -0.07 -15.02
CA GLU A 401 36.49 0.39 -14.11
C GLU A 401 35.17 -0.36 -14.31
N TRP A 402 34.80 -0.67 -15.56
CA TRP A 402 33.62 -1.49 -15.88
C TRP A 402 33.69 -2.88 -15.27
N ARG A 403 34.86 -3.54 -15.31
CA ARG A 403 35.02 -4.88 -14.71
C ARG A 403 34.86 -4.86 -13.19
N GLU A 404 35.41 -3.85 -12.53
CA GLU A 404 35.24 -3.67 -11.08
C GLU A 404 33.78 -3.38 -10.73
N ALA A 405 33.12 -2.50 -11.49
CA ALA A 405 31.72 -2.17 -11.29
C ALA A 405 30.79 -3.38 -11.52
N LEU A 406 31.07 -4.18 -12.55
CA LEU A 406 30.36 -5.44 -12.83
C LEU A 406 30.52 -6.41 -11.65
N HIS A 407 31.76 -6.64 -11.19
CA HIS A 407 32.01 -7.50 -10.03
C HIS A 407 31.28 -7.01 -8.77
N ALA A 408 31.27 -5.70 -8.51
CA ALA A 408 30.60 -5.13 -7.35
C ALA A 408 29.07 -5.37 -7.39
N LEU A 409 28.44 -5.19 -8.56
CA LEU A 409 26.99 -5.39 -8.70
C LEU A 409 26.59 -6.88 -8.69
N GLU A 410 27.44 -7.76 -9.22
CA GLU A 410 27.24 -9.22 -9.11
C GLU A 410 27.44 -9.72 -7.66
N ALA A 411 28.43 -9.18 -6.94
CA ALA A 411 28.66 -9.48 -5.53
C ALA A 411 27.48 -9.01 -4.65
N PHE A 412 26.81 -7.91 -5.03
CA PHE A 412 25.56 -7.50 -4.40
C PHE A 412 24.43 -8.52 -4.64
N ARG A 413 24.21 -8.89 -5.91
CA ARG A 413 23.13 -9.81 -6.30
C ARG A 413 23.26 -11.18 -5.63
N THR A 414 24.48 -11.68 -5.50
CA THR A 414 24.80 -12.99 -4.89
C THR A 414 24.95 -12.93 -3.37
N GLY A 415 24.96 -11.72 -2.77
CA GLY A 415 25.20 -11.53 -1.34
C GLY A 415 26.64 -11.82 -0.90
N GLU A 416 27.62 -11.81 -1.81
CA GLU A 416 29.03 -12.06 -1.52
C GLU A 416 29.72 -10.90 -0.79
N ALA A 417 29.20 -9.67 -0.94
CA ALA A 417 29.73 -8.48 -0.26
C ALA A 417 28.60 -7.63 0.34
N PRO A 418 28.84 -6.96 1.49
CA PRO A 418 27.85 -6.08 2.09
C PRO A 418 27.68 -4.79 1.26
N PRO A 419 26.49 -4.17 1.24
CA PRO A 419 26.21 -2.96 0.46
C PRO A 419 27.23 -1.83 0.67
N ALA A 420 27.78 -1.68 1.88
CA ALA A 420 28.77 -0.65 2.21
C ALA A 420 30.10 -0.75 1.42
N GLN A 421 30.43 -1.92 0.87
CA GLN A 421 31.61 -2.12 0.03
C GLN A 421 31.33 -1.93 -1.46
N ILE A 422 30.05 -1.84 -1.83
CA ILE A 422 29.60 -1.81 -3.22
C ILE A 422 29.05 -0.43 -3.59
N PHE A 423 28.28 0.18 -2.69
CA PHE A 423 27.54 1.42 -2.94
C PHE A 423 28.00 2.55 -2.02
N ASP A 424 27.86 3.79 -2.52
CA ASP A 424 27.82 4.96 -1.67
C ASP A 424 26.49 4.97 -0.89
N LEU A 425 26.53 4.50 0.36
CA LEU A 425 25.32 4.29 1.16
C LEU A 425 24.53 5.57 1.42
N ASP A 426 25.18 6.72 1.58
CA ASP A 426 24.47 7.97 1.87
C ASP A 426 23.69 8.43 0.62
N ARG A 427 24.31 8.35 -0.57
CA ARG A 427 23.61 8.67 -1.84
C ARG A 427 22.52 7.65 -2.16
N LEU A 428 22.77 6.37 -1.89
CA LEU A 428 21.78 5.31 -2.08
C LEU A 428 20.58 5.48 -1.14
N ALA A 429 20.83 5.80 0.14
CA ALA A 429 19.79 6.09 1.12
C ALA A 429 18.92 7.28 0.68
N ARG A 430 19.54 8.38 0.22
CA ARG A 430 18.80 9.54 -0.30
C ARG A 430 17.95 9.21 -1.51
N TYR A 431 18.48 8.41 -2.45
CA TYR A 431 17.76 7.99 -3.65
C TYR A 431 16.43 7.29 -3.30
N TYR A 432 16.47 6.28 -2.42
CA TYR A 432 15.25 5.59 -1.98
C TYR A 432 14.38 6.45 -1.06
N ALA A 433 14.96 7.26 -0.18
CA ALA A 433 14.19 8.14 0.70
C ALA A 433 13.37 9.17 -0.08
N VAL A 434 13.93 9.70 -1.18
CA VAL A 434 13.20 10.59 -2.10
C VAL A 434 12.07 9.84 -2.83
N ALA A 435 12.30 8.59 -3.22
CA ALA A 435 11.27 7.77 -3.85
C ALA A 435 10.07 7.55 -2.90
N ASP A 436 10.30 7.25 -1.62
CA ASP A 436 9.24 7.15 -0.60
C ASP A 436 8.54 8.50 -0.37
N ALA A 437 9.30 9.59 -0.24
CA ALA A 437 8.74 10.92 0.05
C ALA A 437 7.80 11.45 -1.05
N LEU A 438 8.04 11.05 -2.30
CA LEU A 438 7.27 11.48 -3.47
C LEU A 438 6.45 10.35 -4.12
N ASN A 439 6.40 9.16 -3.51
CA ASN A 439 5.67 8.00 -4.03
C ASN A 439 6.10 7.61 -5.47
N ALA A 440 7.40 7.71 -5.76
CA ALA A 440 8.01 7.56 -7.09
C ALA A 440 8.56 6.13 -7.33
N TYR A 441 7.74 5.13 -7.05
CA TYR A 441 8.17 3.73 -7.00
C TYR A 441 8.49 3.11 -8.38
N HIS A 442 8.02 3.72 -9.47
CA HIS A 442 8.33 3.21 -10.82
C HIS A 442 9.83 3.28 -11.11
N GLY A 443 10.50 4.33 -10.62
CA GLY A 443 11.92 4.57 -10.86
C GLY A 443 12.85 3.62 -10.09
N ILE A 444 12.32 2.90 -9.09
CA ILE A 444 13.09 1.94 -8.28
C ILE A 444 12.75 0.48 -8.62
N ALA A 445 11.91 0.22 -9.63
CA ALA A 445 11.78 -1.14 -10.16
C ALA A 445 13.15 -1.63 -10.66
N TRP A 446 13.44 -2.94 -10.56
CA TRP A 446 14.80 -3.46 -10.83
C TRP A 446 15.34 -3.07 -12.22
N HIS A 447 14.50 -3.11 -13.25
CA HIS A 447 14.86 -2.72 -14.62
C HIS A 447 15.06 -1.21 -14.75
N ASN A 448 14.49 -0.45 -13.80
CA ASN A 448 14.59 0.99 -13.76
C ASN A 448 15.81 1.56 -12.99
N GLN A 449 16.63 0.71 -12.38
CA GLN A 449 17.78 1.17 -11.58
C GLN A 449 19.08 1.21 -12.37
N ARG A 450 19.70 2.40 -12.42
CA ARG A 450 20.92 2.67 -13.17
C ARG A 450 21.99 3.16 -12.18
N PHE A 451 23.22 2.69 -12.35
CA PHE A 451 24.31 2.96 -11.40
C PHE A 451 25.52 3.56 -12.10
N TYR A 452 26.08 4.62 -11.54
CA TYR A 452 27.37 5.18 -11.96
C TYR A 452 28.47 4.64 -11.05
N TYR A 453 29.55 4.12 -11.63
CA TYR A 453 30.74 3.75 -10.87
C TYR A 453 31.66 4.96 -10.70
N ASN A 454 31.85 5.38 -9.46
CA ASN A 454 32.72 6.50 -9.15
C ASN A 454 34.18 6.04 -9.04
N PRO A 455 35.06 6.40 -9.99
CA PRO A 455 36.44 5.90 -10.01
C PRO A 455 37.33 6.48 -8.91
N ILE A 456 36.85 7.48 -8.17
CA ILE A 456 37.57 8.08 -7.04
C ILE A 456 37.32 7.28 -5.76
N THR A 457 36.08 6.83 -5.53
CA THR A 457 35.70 6.10 -4.32
C THR A 457 35.71 4.59 -4.52
N GLY A 458 35.59 4.12 -5.77
CA GLY A 458 35.39 2.71 -6.09
C GLY A 458 33.99 2.19 -5.77
N LEU A 459 33.02 3.09 -5.55
CA LEU A 459 31.65 2.75 -5.15
C LEU A 459 30.64 3.14 -6.24
N LEU A 460 29.53 2.41 -6.28
CA LEU A 460 28.38 2.70 -7.13
C LEU A 460 27.47 3.78 -6.52
N GLU A 461 27.08 4.77 -7.32
CA GLU A 461 26.06 5.78 -7.00
C GLU A 461 24.80 5.52 -7.84
N PRO A 462 23.57 5.66 -7.29
CA PRO A 462 22.35 5.53 -8.07
C PRO A 462 22.14 6.75 -8.98
N ILE A 463 21.47 6.52 -10.11
CA ILE A 463 20.98 7.57 -11.01
C ILE A 463 19.45 7.51 -11.07
N GLY A 464 18.77 8.52 -10.55
CA GLY A 464 17.31 8.59 -10.53
C GLY A 464 16.69 9.10 -11.84
N PHE A 465 15.66 8.42 -12.31
CA PHE A 465 14.77 8.80 -13.41
C PHE A 465 13.60 7.82 -13.50
N ASP A 466 12.62 8.15 -14.35
CA ASP A 466 11.44 7.32 -14.63
C ASP A 466 10.64 7.02 -13.35
N GLY A 467 10.44 8.04 -12.52
CA GLY A 467 9.75 7.92 -11.23
C GLY A 467 8.28 7.54 -11.36
N TYR A 468 7.66 7.89 -12.49
CA TYR A 468 6.23 7.71 -12.75
C TYR A 468 5.96 7.27 -14.19
N GLY A 469 5.16 6.21 -14.38
CA GLY A 469 4.56 5.88 -15.69
C GLY A 469 3.12 6.37 -15.83
N GLU A 470 2.45 6.63 -14.71
CA GLU A 470 1.06 7.08 -14.62
C GLU A 470 0.83 7.83 -13.30
N GLN A 471 -0.43 8.14 -12.97
CA GLN A 471 -0.76 8.71 -11.67
C GLN A 471 -0.31 7.76 -10.55
N PRO A 472 0.60 8.17 -9.65
CA PRO A 472 1.11 7.28 -8.64
C PRO A 472 -0.02 6.88 -7.68
N PRO A 473 -0.25 5.58 -7.45
CA PRO A 473 -1.24 5.14 -6.47
C PRO A 473 -0.76 5.52 -5.08
N ARG A 474 -1.59 6.18 -4.25
CA ARG A 474 -1.18 6.51 -2.88
C ARG A 474 -0.86 5.24 -2.09
N GLN A 475 0.40 5.03 -1.75
CA GLN A 475 0.83 3.96 -0.87
C GLN A 475 0.72 4.39 0.60
N TYR A 476 0.38 3.43 1.48
CA TYR A 476 0.30 3.62 2.94
C TYR A 476 1.51 3.02 3.67
N ASP A 477 2.36 2.32 2.92
CA ASP A 477 3.52 1.61 3.42
C ASP A 477 4.79 2.29 2.87
N ILE A 478 5.87 2.21 3.63
CA ILE A 478 7.21 2.68 3.25
C ILE A 478 8.11 1.47 3.00
N LEU A 479 9.12 1.58 2.13
CA LEU A 479 9.93 0.42 1.71
C LEU A 479 10.60 -0.30 2.88
N GLY A 480 11.06 0.46 3.89
CA GLY A 480 11.82 -0.06 5.02
C GLY A 480 11.01 -0.87 6.04
N GLN A 481 9.69 -0.97 5.91
CA GLN A 481 8.86 -1.75 6.84
C GLN A 481 9.23 -3.23 6.79
N GLY A 482 9.43 -3.84 7.96
CA GLY A 482 9.94 -5.20 8.05
C GLY A 482 11.44 -5.34 7.80
N GLY A 483 12.21 -4.24 7.68
CA GLY A 483 13.65 -4.32 7.45
C GLY A 483 14.38 -5.23 8.45
N LEU A 484 15.47 -5.85 8.02
CA LEU A 484 16.26 -6.87 8.74
C LEU A 484 15.50 -8.16 9.11
N ASN A 485 14.24 -8.30 8.73
CA ASN A 485 13.53 -9.57 8.82
C ASN A 485 13.61 -10.26 7.44
N PRO A 486 14.15 -11.49 7.34
CA PRO A 486 14.32 -12.17 6.05
C PRO A 486 13.00 -12.69 5.47
N PHE A 487 11.91 -12.69 6.23
CA PHE A 487 10.61 -13.23 5.83
C PHE A 487 9.56 -12.15 5.53
N SER A 488 9.90 -10.86 5.63
CA SER A 488 8.96 -9.74 5.61
C SER A 488 8.94 -8.92 4.32
N LEU A 489 9.96 -9.05 3.47
CA LEU A 489 10.16 -8.20 2.29
C LEU A 489 9.87 -8.96 1.00
N ASP A 490 9.40 -8.22 -0.02
CA ASP A 490 9.25 -8.75 -1.37
C ASP A 490 10.62 -9.12 -1.94
N GLN A 491 10.84 -10.43 -2.11
CA GLN A 491 12.11 -10.99 -2.58
C GLN A 491 12.46 -10.57 -4.02
N ASN A 492 11.49 -10.06 -4.80
CA ASN A 492 11.71 -9.67 -6.19
C ASN A 492 12.21 -8.23 -6.39
N SER A 493 12.56 -7.51 -5.32
CA SER A 493 13.08 -6.14 -5.37
C SER A 493 14.54 -6.07 -4.93
N LEU A 494 15.37 -5.32 -5.65
CA LEU A 494 16.77 -5.02 -5.25
C LEU A 494 16.85 -4.35 -3.87
N PHE A 495 15.81 -3.60 -3.48
CA PHE A 495 15.75 -2.99 -2.15
C PHE A 495 15.72 -4.04 -1.03
N SER A 496 15.15 -5.23 -1.28
CA SER A 496 15.04 -6.28 -0.26
C SER A 496 16.42 -6.73 0.24
N GLY A 497 17.40 -6.89 -0.65
CA GLY A 497 18.78 -7.21 -0.31
C GLY A 497 19.45 -6.09 0.50
N LEU A 498 19.22 -4.83 0.12
CA LEU A 498 19.72 -3.67 0.87
C LEU A 498 19.10 -3.58 2.28
N ALA A 499 17.82 -3.88 2.40
CA ALA A 499 17.08 -3.79 3.65
C ALA A 499 17.41 -4.90 4.66
N GLN A 500 18.20 -5.91 4.27
CA GLN A 500 18.82 -6.86 5.19
C GLN A 500 20.15 -6.35 5.78
N ASP A 501 20.71 -5.25 5.26
CA ASP A 501 21.91 -4.63 5.80
C ASP A 501 21.58 -3.52 6.80
N SER A 502 22.11 -3.65 8.02
CA SER A 502 21.82 -2.70 9.11
C SER A 502 22.43 -1.31 8.89
N ALA A 503 23.55 -1.19 8.17
CA ALA A 503 24.17 0.09 7.90
C ALA A 503 23.37 0.87 6.85
N PHE A 504 22.92 0.20 5.78
CA PHE A 504 22.00 0.78 4.81
C PHE A 504 20.67 1.16 5.46
N MET A 505 20.03 0.27 6.23
CA MET A 505 18.76 0.60 6.89
C MET A 505 18.88 1.80 7.84
N ALA A 506 20.01 1.93 8.56
CA ALA A 506 20.27 3.10 9.40
C ALA A 506 20.44 4.39 8.56
N ALA A 507 21.14 4.32 7.42
CA ALA A 507 21.28 5.46 6.51
C ALA A 507 19.93 5.85 5.88
N TYR A 508 19.17 4.87 5.41
CA TYR A 508 17.86 5.04 4.81
C TYR A 508 16.88 5.74 5.75
N VAL A 509 16.68 5.21 6.97
CA VAL A 509 15.72 5.79 7.93
C VAL A 509 16.15 7.21 8.34
N ARG A 510 17.46 7.46 8.49
CA ARG A 510 17.99 8.80 8.79
C ARG A 510 17.69 9.81 7.68
N GLU A 511 17.93 9.45 6.42
CA GLU A 511 17.68 10.34 5.29
C GLU A 511 16.17 10.53 5.06
N LEU A 512 15.36 9.49 5.26
CA LEU A 512 13.91 9.57 5.19
C LEU A 512 13.35 10.50 6.26
N ASP A 513 13.80 10.40 7.52
CA ASP A 513 13.43 11.31 8.60
C ASP A 513 13.79 12.77 8.26
N ARG A 514 15.01 13.01 7.77
CA ARG A 514 15.48 14.35 7.39
C ARG A 514 14.64 14.94 6.28
N ILE A 515 14.47 14.22 5.17
CA ILE A 515 13.81 14.72 3.95
C ILE A 515 12.31 14.92 4.20
N THR A 516 11.67 14.08 5.00
CA THR A 516 10.24 14.17 5.29
C THR A 516 9.91 15.06 6.50
N SER A 517 10.92 15.61 7.16
CA SER A 517 10.72 16.42 8.37
C SER A 517 9.84 17.66 8.11
N PRO A 518 9.06 18.11 9.11
CA PRO A 518 8.16 19.28 8.99
C PRO A 518 8.85 20.60 8.63
N ARG A 519 10.18 20.66 8.71
CA ARG A 519 10.97 21.84 8.32
C ARG A 519 11.59 21.70 6.94
N TYR A 520 12.07 20.50 6.59
CA TYR A 520 12.81 20.31 5.35
C TYR A 520 11.88 20.32 4.14
N PHE A 521 10.86 19.46 4.14
CA PHE A 521 10.03 19.23 2.95
C PHE A 521 9.22 20.48 2.54
N PRO A 522 8.53 21.20 3.45
CA PRO A 522 7.87 22.45 3.09
C PRO A 522 8.86 23.51 2.59
N GLY A 523 10.05 23.57 3.18
CA GLY A 523 11.13 24.46 2.70
C GLY A 523 11.65 24.09 1.31
N PHE A 524 11.58 22.81 0.92
CA PHE A 524 11.84 22.38 -0.46
C PHE A 524 10.71 22.80 -1.40
N ILE A 525 9.45 22.53 -1.04
CA ILE A 525 8.28 22.91 -1.84
C ILE A 525 8.24 24.42 -2.08
N ASP A 526 8.51 25.23 -1.05
CA ASP A 526 8.58 26.68 -1.19
C ASP A 526 9.73 27.12 -2.10
N SER A 527 10.87 26.43 -2.07
CA SER A 527 12.01 26.77 -2.94
C SER A 527 11.77 26.53 -4.43
N VAL A 528 10.89 25.57 -4.78
CA VAL A 528 10.58 25.24 -6.18
C VAL A 528 9.27 25.88 -6.68
N ARG A 529 8.49 26.51 -5.79
CA ARG A 529 7.15 27.03 -6.09
C ARG A 529 7.15 28.05 -7.23
N GLU A 530 8.12 28.97 -7.25
CA GLU A 530 8.22 30.01 -8.28
C GLU A 530 8.50 29.44 -9.68
N GLU A 531 9.20 28.31 -9.74
CA GLU A 531 9.52 27.59 -10.98
C GLU A 531 8.41 26.62 -11.41
N TRP A 532 7.74 25.99 -10.44
CA TRP A 532 6.66 25.05 -10.65
C TRP A 532 5.42 25.73 -11.26
N THR A 533 4.95 26.81 -10.63
CA THR A 533 3.65 27.45 -10.99
C THR A 533 3.53 27.79 -12.47
N PRO A 534 4.49 28.51 -13.10
CA PRO A 534 4.31 28.90 -14.49
C PRO A 534 4.48 27.72 -15.47
N ARG A 535 5.19 26.64 -15.08
CA ARG A 535 5.21 25.38 -15.85
C ARG A 535 3.86 24.67 -15.80
N LEU A 536 3.22 24.67 -14.63
CA LEU A 536 1.89 24.08 -14.45
C LEU A 536 0.84 24.83 -15.29
N GLU A 537 0.84 26.16 -15.18
CA GLU A 537 -0.04 27.04 -15.99
C GLU A 537 0.15 26.77 -17.50
N TRP A 538 1.39 26.59 -17.94
CA TRP A 538 1.70 26.29 -19.34
C TRP A 538 1.22 24.90 -19.76
N LEU A 539 1.48 23.85 -18.97
CA LEU A 539 1.01 22.49 -19.23
C LEU A 539 -0.52 22.40 -19.29
N GLN A 540 -1.21 23.15 -18.43
CA GLN A 540 -2.67 23.19 -18.40
C GLN A 540 -3.29 23.82 -19.64
N MET A 541 -2.51 24.52 -20.48
CA MET A 541 -3.01 24.97 -21.79
C MET A 541 -3.32 23.80 -22.73
N GLU A 542 -2.59 22.69 -22.61
CA GLU A 542 -2.81 21.48 -23.40
C GLU A 542 -3.51 20.37 -22.61
N THR A 543 -3.25 20.27 -21.31
CA THR A 543 -3.81 19.23 -20.42
C THR A 543 -4.50 19.86 -19.21
N PRO A 544 -5.68 20.49 -19.37
CA PRO A 544 -6.36 21.20 -18.29
C PRO A 544 -6.79 20.32 -17.12
N ASP A 545 -6.95 19.01 -17.35
CA ASP A 545 -7.31 18.04 -16.31
C ASP A 545 -6.14 17.71 -15.37
N TYR A 546 -4.90 18.00 -15.76
CA TYR A 546 -3.73 17.82 -14.92
C TYR A 546 -3.63 18.96 -13.90
N LYS A 547 -4.08 18.68 -12.66
CA LYS A 547 -4.16 19.64 -11.54
C LYS A 547 -3.42 19.12 -10.30
N PRO A 548 -2.08 18.94 -10.36
CA PRO A 548 -1.30 18.54 -9.20
C PRO A 548 -1.34 19.61 -8.09
N ASP A 549 -1.18 19.16 -6.85
CA ASP A 549 -1.26 20.01 -5.67
C ASP A 549 0.01 19.87 -4.82
N LEU A 550 0.79 20.96 -4.74
CA LEU A 550 2.01 21.02 -3.92
C LEU A 550 1.73 20.72 -2.44
N THR A 551 0.56 21.12 -1.92
CA THR A 551 0.19 20.82 -0.54
C THR A 551 -0.14 19.34 -0.32
N GLY A 552 -0.52 18.63 -1.39
CA GLY A 552 -0.68 17.19 -1.40
C GLY A 552 0.64 16.46 -1.12
N PHE A 553 1.73 16.89 -1.77
CA PHE A 553 3.06 16.32 -1.52
C PHE A 553 3.54 16.59 -0.09
N GLU A 554 3.28 17.78 0.45
CA GLU A 554 3.61 18.09 1.86
C GLU A 554 2.87 17.17 2.83
N ALA A 555 1.58 16.90 2.56
CA ALA A 555 0.79 15.98 3.36
C ALA A 555 1.28 14.54 3.25
N ASP A 556 1.67 14.10 2.05
CA ASP A 556 2.20 12.76 1.82
C ASP A 556 3.58 12.58 2.52
N ALA A 557 4.47 13.57 2.43
CA ALA A 557 5.75 13.56 3.15
C ALA A 557 5.54 13.57 4.68
N ALA A 558 4.62 14.38 5.20
CA ALA A 558 4.29 14.39 6.63
C ALA A 558 3.71 13.05 7.11
N TYR A 559 2.93 12.39 6.25
CA TYR A 559 2.44 11.04 6.53
C TYR A 559 3.59 10.03 6.61
N VAL A 560 4.49 10.02 5.64
CA VAL A 560 5.70 9.17 5.65
C VAL A 560 6.52 9.40 6.93
N HIS A 561 6.76 10.67 7.30
CA HIS A 561 7.47 11.03 8.53
C HIS A 561 6.80 10.45 9.79
N SER A 562 5.47 10.42 9.83
CA SER A 562 4.72 9.90 10.97
C SER A 562 4.90 8.39 11.19
N LEU A 563 5.30 7.65 10.16
CA LEU A 563 5.52 6.20 10.23
C LEU A 563 6.89 5.84 10.84
N LEU A 564 7.81 6.80 10.94
CA LEU A 564 9.18 6.53 11.39
C LEU A 564 9.29 6.40 12.92
N LEU A 565 8.48 7.17 13.65
CA LEU A 565 8.58 7.29 15.09
C LEU A 565 7.85 6.14 15.81
N PRO A 566 8.50 5.45 16.76
CA PRO A 566 7.85 4.43 17.58
C PRO A 566 6.79 5.03 18.50
N TYR A 567 5.82 4.21 18.90
CA TYR A 567 4.85 4.51 19.94
C TYR A 567 5.43 4.13 21.31
N PRO A 568 5.62 5.09 22.24
CA PRO A 568 6.13 4.79 23.58
C PRO A 568 5.32 3.70 24.28
N GLY A 569 5.99 2.70 24.85
CA GLY A 569 5.34 1.57 25.56
C GLY A 569 4.71 0.51 24.67
N GLU A 570 4.42 0.79 23.40
CA GLU A 570 3.74 -0.13 22.48
C GLU A 570 4.68 -0.73 21.44
N SER A 571 5.64 0.04 20.93
CA SER A 571 6.56 -0.39 19.86
C SER A 571 7.62 -1.40 20.29
N LEU A 572 7.86 -1.56 21.59
CA LEU A 572 8.78 -2.56 22.14
C LEU A 572 8.11 -3.21 23.34
N ARG A 573 7.97 -4.54 23.32
CA ARG A 573 7.46 -5.32 24.44
C ARG A 573 8.62 -6.01 25.16
N ALA A 574 8.63 -5.94 26.49
CA ALA A 574 9.72 -6.46 27.32
C ALA A 574 9.15 -7.16 28.56
N TYR A 575 9.33 -8.49 28.64
CA TYR A 575 8.76 -9.36 29.66
C TYR A 575 9.84 -9.91 30.58
N ILE A 576 9.74 -9.68 31.88
CA ILE A 576 10.67 -10.23 32.88
C ILE A 576 10.41 -11.74 32.99
N GLN A 577 11.40 -12.54 32.58
CA GLN A 577 11.32 -14.01 32.65
C GLN A 577 11.78 -14.53 34.01
N THR A 578 12.96 -14.08 34.46
CA THR A 578 13.51 -14.49 35.75
C THR A 578 14.25 -13.33 36.42
N SER A 579 14.33 -13.36 37.75
CA SER A 579 15.12 -12.43 38.55
C SER A 579 16.02 -13.22 39.51
N LYS A 580 17.34 -13.18 39.29
CA LYS A 580 18.33 -13.90 40.11
C LYS A 580 19.58 -13.06 40.32
N ASN A 581 20.17 -13.14 41.52
CA ASN A 581 21.46 -12.50 41.84
C ASN A 581 21.54 -10.99 41.52
N GLY A 582 20.43 -10.25 41.62
CA GLY A 582 20.40 -8.83 41.31
C GLY A 582 20.38 -8.51 39.81
N LEU A 583 20.15 -9.50 38.95
CA LEU A 583 19.90 -9.36 37.52
C LEU A 583 18.48 -9.86 37.18
N GLN A 584 17.91 -9.30 36.11
CA GLN A 584 16.66 -9.69 35.49
C GLN A 584 16.95 -10.18 34.07
N GLN A 585 16.46 -11.38 33.72
CA GLN A 585 16.41 -11.83 32.34
C GLN A 585 15.10 -11.36 31.71
N VAL A 586 15.19 -10.66 30.58
CA VAL A 586 14.06 -10.02 29.91
C VAL A 586 13.94 -10.56 28.49
N ALA A 587 12.74 -11.00 28.11
CA ALA A 587 12.40 -11.33 26.72
C ALA A 587 11.84 -10.10 26.03
N VAL A 588 12.42 -9.71 24.89
CA VAL A 588 12.12 -8.46 24.20
C VAL A 588 11.73 -8.71 22.76
N SER A 589 10.64 -8.07 22.32
CA SER A 589 10.12 -8.14 20.94
C SER A 589 9.88 -6.73 20.41
N ASN A 590 10.37 -6.47 19.19
CA ASN A 590 9.99 -5.26 18.44
C ASN A 590 8.57 -5.45 17.88
N ARG A 591 7.71 -4.45 18.09
CA ARG A 591 6.37 -4.34 17.51
C ARG A 591 6.25 -3.16 16.55
N HIS A 592 7.33 -2.38 16.37
CA HIS A 592 7.42 -1.33 15.37
C HIS A 592 7.76 -1.88 13.98
N THR A 593 7.28 -1.22 12.94
CA THR A 593 7.48 -1.65 11.55
C THR A 593 8.93 -1.48 11.09
N LEU A 594 9.67 -0.55 11.67
CA LEU A 594 11.09 -0.35 11.41
C LEU A 594 11.97 -1.06 12.46
N PRO A 595 13.22 -1.41 12.12
CA PRO A 595 14.18 -1.94 13.08
C PRO A 595 14.44 -0.98 14.24
N VAL A 596 14.65 -1.53 15.44
CA VAL A 596 14.99 -0.76 16.64
C VAL A 596 16.19 -1.36 17.35
N ARG A 597 16.93 -0.52 18.08
CA ARG A 597 18.06 -0.92 18.92
C ARG A 597 17.74 -0.66 20.38
N VAL A 598 17.80 -1.67 21.22
CA VAL A 598 17.78 -1.51 22.68
C VAL A 598 19.19 -1.09 23.12
N VAL A 599 19.31 0.03 23.83
CA VAL A 599 20.59 0.68 24.15
C VAL A 599 20.90 0.76 25.64
N GLY A 600 19.93 0.53 26.51
CA GLY A 600 20.12 0.66 27.96
C GLY A 600 18.86 0.38 28.76
N PHE A 601 18.95 0.60 30.07
CA PHE A 601 17.85 0.41 31.01
C PHE A 601 17.88 1.43 32.17
N GLY A 602 16.76 1.56 32.87
CA GLY A 602 16.68 2.38 34.08
C GLY A 602 15.39 2.29 34.88
N LYS A 603 15.32 3.09 35.95
CA LYS A 603 14.21 3.11 36.93
C LYS A 603 13.01 3.97 36.54
N SER A 604 13.14 4.78 35.49
CA SER A 604 12.08 5.69 35.07
C SER A 604 12.05 5.76 33.56
N ALA A 605 10.88 5.98 32.98
CA ALA A 605 10.70 6.16 31.53
C ALA A 605 11.50 7.34 30.95
N LYS A 606 11.95 8.29 31.79
CA LYS A 606 12.58 9.55 31.34
C LYS A 606 14.10 9.54 31.40
N THR A 607 14.70 8.59 32.12
CA THR A 607 16.14 8.62 32.40
C THR A 607 16.73 7.22 32.29
N MET A 608 17.53 7.03 31.24
CA MET A 608 18.40 5.87 31.13
C MET A 608 19.50 5.98 32.16
N THR A 609 19.61 4.99 33.05
CA THR A 609 20.59 5.02 34.14
C THR A 609 21.83 4.21 33.83
N ILE A 610 21.69 3.13 33.05
CA ILE A 610 22.78 2.21 32.73
C ILE A 610 22.68 1.86 31.23
N PRO A 611 23.70 2.17 30.40
CA PRO A 611 23.76 1.70 29.03
C PRO A 611 24.02 0.18 28.97
N LEU A 612 23.57 -0.48 27.91
CA LEU A 612 24.02 -1.84 27.60
C LEU A 612 25.46 -1.78 27.06
N ASP A 613 26.26 -2.80 27.38
CA ASP A 613 27.63 -2.91 26.85
C ASP A 613 27.62 -3.00 25.31
N GLU A 614 26.64 -3.72 24.76
CA GLU A 614 26.38 -3.87 23.33
C GLU A 614 24.88 -3.63 23.07
N PRO A 615 24.50 -2.69 22.18
CA PRO A 615 23.10 -2.50 21.81
C PRO A 615 22.50 -3.74 21.13
N VAL A 616 21.26 -4.09 21.50
CA VAL A 616 20.55 -5.24 20.91
C VAL A 616 19.68 -4.76 19.75
N LEU A 617 20.05 -5.17 18.53
CA LEU A 617 19.29 -4.88 17.32
C LEU A 617 18.12 -5.86 17.16
N LEU A 618 16.92 -5.32 16.96
CA LEU A 618 15.69 -6.06 16.73
C LEU A 618 15.12 -5.68 15.34
N PRO A 619 14.79 -6.67 14.50
CA PRO A 619 14.27 -6.40 13.15
C PRO A 619 12.87 -5.78 13.19
N GLY A 620 12.48 -5.11 12.12
CA GLY A 620 11.13 -4.57 11.96
C GLY A 620 10.07 -5.66 11.78
N VAL A 621 8.83 -5.38 12.16
CA VAL A 621 7.69 -6.27 11.87
C VAL A 621 6.88 -5.78 10.67
N THR A 622 6.35 -6.70 9.87
CA THR A 622 5.44 -6.34 8.77
C THR A 622 4.11 -5.86 9.38
N PRO A 623 3.65 -4.64 9.09
CA PRO A 623 2.34 -4.19 9.56
C PRO A 623 1.24 -5.07 9.00
N ARG A 624 0.16 -5.27 9.77
CA ARG A 624 -1.09 -5.81 9.22
C ARG A 624 -1.55 -4.82 8.15
N ARG A 625 -1.67 -5.25 6.89
CA ARG A 625 -2.21 -4.40 5.81
C ARG A 625 -3.70 -4.16 6.03
N PHE A 626 -4.05 -3.27 6.95
CA PHE A 626 -5.38 -2.70 7.05
C PHE A 626 -5.39 -1.37 6.29
N ARG A 627 -5.86 -1.39 5.04
CA ARG A 627 -6.12 -0.14 4.32
C ARG A 627 -7.38 0.50 4.90
N MET A 628 -7.21 1.32 5.93
CA MET A 628 -8.25 2.22 6.43
C MET A 628 -7.91 3.67 6.06
N LYS A 629 -8.82 4.37 5.38
CA LYS A 629 -8.80 5.84 5.34
C LYS A 629 -9.74 6.36 6.42
N LEU A 630 -9.21 6.82 7.55
CA LEU A 630 -9.96 7.64 8.50
C LEU A 630 -9.52 9.10 8.32
N LYS A 631 -10.41 9.94 7.78
CA LYS A 631 -10.24 11.39 7.86
C LYS A 631 -10.86 11.87 9.18
N ARG A 632 -10.15 12.78 9.85
CA ARG A 632 -10.50 13.31 11.18
C ARG A 632 -11.86 14.02 11.25
N ASP A 633 -12.46 14.36 10.09
CA ASP A 633 -13.61 15.26 10.01
C ASP A 633 -14.88 14.63 9.42
N SER A 634 -14.92 13.32 9.13
CA SER A 634 -16.14 12.67 8.65
C SER A 634 -17.02 12.20 9.82
N LEU A 635 -17.89 13.08 10.30
CA LEU A 635 -19.10 12.68 10.99
C LEU A 635 -19.91 11.77 10.06
N ILE A 636 -20.02 10.49 10.42
CA ILE A 636 -21.15 9.60 10.13
C ILE A 636 -21.61 9.63 8.66
N ARG A 637 -21.01 8.79 7.80
CA ARG A 637 -21.57 8.11 6.58
C ARG A 637 -20.45 7.90 5.55
N ASP A 638 -19.82 6.72 5.59
CA ASP A 638 -19.39 5.96 4.41
C ASP A 638 -18.63 4.69 4.85
N PHE A 639 -19.40 3.74 5.38
CA PHE A 639 -18.92 2.37 5.67
C PHE A 639 -18.80 1.52 4.39
N ALA A 640 -19.20 2.04 3.22
CA ALA A 640 -19.23 1.30 1.96
C ALA A 640 -17.84 1.05 1.31
N SER A 641 -16.75 1.56 1.89
CA SER A 641 -15.37 1.36 1.37
C SER A 641 -14.62 0.18 1.99
N LEU A 642 -15.29 -0.63 2.81
CA LEU A 642 -14.76 -1.85 3.43
C LEU A 642 -14.65 -2.99 2.41
N ARG A 643 -13.67 -2.93 1.49
CA ARG A 643 -13.22 -4.11 0.75
C ARG A 643 -11.91 -4.58 1.35
N PHE A 644 -12.01 -5.62 2.17
CA PHE A 644 -10.86 -6.34 2.72
C PHE A 644 -10.14 -7.06 1.59
N GLN A 645 -8.85 -6.78 1.38
CA GLN A 645 -7.99 -7.60 0.52
C GLN A 645 -7.34 -8.67 1.40
N GLU A 646 -7.92 -9.87 1.38
CA GLU A 646 -7.59 -11.01 2.24
C GLU A 646 -6.17 -11.56 2.06
N GLU A 647 -5.49 -11.28 0.94
CA GLU A 647 -4.18 -11.90 0.64
C GLU A 647 -3.01 -11.33 1.46
N ALA A 648 -3.09 -10.09 1.96
CA ALA A 648 -1.97 -9.47 2.67
C ALA A 648 -1.97 -9.67 4.20
N ALA A 649 -3.10 -10.10 4.78
CA ALA A 649 -3.15 -10.50 6.19
C ALA A 649 -2.43 -11.85 6.43
N MET A 650 -2.10 -12.58 5.36
CA MET A 650 -1.59 -13.96 5.41
C MET A 650 -0.08 -14.10 5.64
N GLN A 651 0.68 -13.00 5.77
CA GLN A 651 2.15 -13.01 5.88
C GLN A 651 2.72 -12.81 7.30
N GLN A 652 1.91 -12.96 8.37
CA GLN A 652 2.42 -12.79 9.73
C GLN A 652 3.00 -14.10 10.30
N GLY A 653 4.28 -14.07 10.67
CA GLY A 653 4.88 -15.07 11.56
C GLY A 653 4.65 -14.71 13.04
N PRO A 654 4.75 -15.68 13.96
CA PRO A 654 4.63 -15.41 15.40
C PRO A 654 5.68 -14.40 15.87
N PRO A 655 5.39 -13.58 16.91
CA PRO A 655 6.34 -12.62 17.45
C PRO A 655 7.64 -13.30 17.87
N THR A 656 8.77 -12.74 17.44
CA THR A 656 10.11 -13.25 17.78
C THR A 656 10.67 -12.50 18.99
N TYR A 657 11.14 -13.24 19.99
CA TYR A 657 11.71 -12.69 21.21
C TYR A 657 13.23 -12.87 21.23
N ARG A 658 13.94 -11.82 21.67
CA ARG A 658 15.36 -11.91 22.06
C ARG A 658 15.49 -11.76 23.57
N PHE A 659 16.41 -12.49 24.17
CA PHE A 659 16.65 -12.45 25.61
C PHE A 659 17.84 -11.55 25.92
N LEU A 660 17.70 -10.71 26.94
CA LEU A 660 18.76 -9.83 27.43
C LEU A 660 18.76 -9.79 28.96
N GLU A 661 19.92 -9.50 29.55
CA GLU A 661 20.08 -9.34 31.00
C GLU A 661 20.15 -7.85 31.36
N VAL A 662 19.40 -7.43 32.38
CA VAL A 662 19.46 -6.08 32.94
C VAL A 662 19.62 -6.11 34.45
N GLY A 663 20.04 -4.98 35.03
CA GLY A 663 20.13 -4.84 36.48
C GLY A 663 18.75 -5.01 37.13
N GLY A 664 18.67 -5.76 38.23
CA GLY A 664 17.41 -6.14 38.88
C GLY A 664 16.61 -5.01 39.54
N GLN A 665 17.08 -3.77 39.41
CA GLN A 665 16.34 -2.56 39.78
C GLN A 665 15.81 -1.80 38.54
N ALA A 666 15.92 -2.37 37.34
CA ALA A 666 15.37 -1.77 36.14
C ALA A 666 13.85 -1.89 36.15
N ASP A 667 13.18 -0.82 35.69
CA ASP A 667 11.74 -0.79 35.43
C ASP A 667 11.45 -0.51 33.95
N PHE A 668 12.44 -0.02 33.20
CA PHE A 668 12.32 0.37 31.79
C PHE A 668 13.55 -0.06 30.98
N LEU A 669 13.31 -0.47 29.74
CA LEU A 669 14.32 -0.50 28.69
C LEU A 669 14.28 0.79 27.89
N PHE A 670 15.44 1.20 27.39
CA PHE A 670 15.61 2.32 26.48
C PHE A 670 16.03 1.83 25.10
N PHE A 671 15.40 2.35 24.07
CA PHE A 671 15.63 1.95 22.69
C PHE A 671 15.57 3.13 21.73
N GLN A 672 16.14 2.96 20.54
CA GLN A 672 16.15 3.93 19.46
C GLN A 672 15.69 3.27 18.16
N PRO A 673 14.91 3.96 17.31
CA PRO A 673 14.77 3.54 15.91
C PRO A 673 16.14 3.44 15.26
N LEU A 674 16.37 2.42 14.45
CA LEU A 674 17.64 2.30 13.73
C LEU A 674 17.82 3.51 12.81
N GLY A 675 18.93 4.23 12.96
CA GLY A 675 19.23 5.44 12.18
C GLY A 675 18.84 6.77 12.83
N LEU A 676 18.08 6.75 13.93
CA LEU A 676 17.65 7.96 14.65
C LEU A 676 18.22 8.02 16.06
N ASP A 677 18.53 9.22 16.53
CA ASP A 677 19.01 9.45 17.91
C ASP A 677 17.87 9.54 18.94
N THR A 678 16.61 9.47 18.49
CA THR A 678 15.41 9.57 19.32
C THR A 678 15.35 8.43 20.33
N LEU A 679 15.55 8.76 21.60
CA LEU A 679 15.52 7.82 22.70
C LEU A 679 14.09 7.61 23.22
N MET A 680 13.65 6.35 23.19
CA MET A 680 12.33 5.90 23.63
C MET A 680 12.48 4.95 24.81
N SER A 681 11.41 4.75 25.57
CA SER A 681 11.37 3.81 26.69
C SER A 681 10.22 2.82 26.58
N ALA A 682 10.44 1.59 27.01
CA ALA A 682 9.40 0.57 27.20
C ALA A 682 9.45 0.03 28.63
N PRO A 683 8.30 -0.13 29.30
CA PRO A 683 8.26 -0.69 30.64
C PRO A 683 8.64 -2.17 30.63
N LEU A 684 9.29 -2.62 31.69
CA LEU A 684 9.47 -4.04 31.98
C LEU A 684 8.20 -4.59 32.59
N ILE A 685 7.62 -5.59 31.92
CA ILE A 685 6.36 -6.21 32.32
C ILE A 685 6.69 -7.37 33.26
N PRO A 686 6.20 -7.36 34.54
CA PRO A 686 6.45 -8.40 35.52
C PRO A 686 5.54 -9.61 35.27
N SER A 687 5.67 -10.20 34.09
CA SER A 687 5.01 -11.43 33.68
C SER A 687 5.99 -12.20 32.81
N ALA A 688 6.18 -13.49 33.08
CA ALA A 688 6.87 -14.36 32.13
C ALA A 688 6.06 -14.36 30.82
N LEU A 689 6.71 -14.64 29.70
CA LEU A 689 5.90 -15.09 28.55
C LEU A 689 5.05 -16.26 29.07
N PRO A 690 3.75 -16.37 28.71
CA PRO A 690 2.95 -17.51 29.12
C PRO A 690 3.82 -18.75 28.95
N GLU A 691 4.13 -19.43 30.05
CA GLU A 691 4.95 -20.63 29.98
C GLU A 691 4.18 -21.55 29.03
N GLY A 692 4.66 -21.68 27.80
CA GLY A 692 4.14 -22.71 26.92
C GLY A 692 4.22 -24.01 27.73
N LEU A 693 3.09 -24.73 27.79
CA LEU A 693 2.93 -26.00 28.51
C LEU A 693 4.26 -26.72 28.71
N ALA A 694 4.61 -26.97 29.98
CA ALA A 694 5.87 -27.59 30.39
C ALA A 694 6.26 -28.70 29.40
N ALA A 695 7.46 -28.58 28.80
CA ALA A 695 7.93 -29.51 27.81
C ALA A 695 7.84 -30.95 28.34
N ALA A 696 7.35 -31.86 27.49
CA ALA A 696 7.22 -33.26 27.83
C ALA A 696 8.53 -33.80 28.45
N PRO A 697 8.47 -34.57 29.56
CA PRO A 697 9.63 -35.18 30.18
C PRO A 697 10.60 -35.77 29.15
N ALA A 698 11.90 -35.47 29.29
CA ALA A 698 12.95 -35.94 28.38
C ALA A 698 12.97 -37.48 28.20
N THR A 699 12.30 -38.21 29.10
CA THR A 699 12.05 -39.65 29.02
C THR A 699 11.24 -40.06 27.79
N PHE A 700 10.31 -39.23 27.29
CA PHE A 700 9.52 -39.54 26.08
C PHE A 700 10.34 -39.41 24.79
N ALA A 701 11.39 -38.59 24.79
CA ALA A 701 12.33 -38.48 23.66
C ALA A 701 13.18 -39.75 23.44
N ARG A 702 13.28 -40.61 24.47
CA ARG A 702 14.13 -41.81 24.50
C ARG A 702 13.33 -43.11 24.59
N ALA A 703 12.02 -43.06 24.42
CA ALA A 703 11.19 -44.25 24.50
C ALA A 703 11.44 -45.17 23.29
N GLU A 704 11.67 -46.45 23.56
CA GLU A 704 11.77 -47.49 22.52
C GLU A 704 10.40 -48.11 22.25
N LEU A 705 10.14 -48.46 20.98
CA LEU A 705 8.92 -49.18 20.60
C LEU A 705 8.88 -50.56 21.24
N LYS A 706 7.72 -50.95 21.78
CA LYS A 706 7.52 -52.29 22.35
C LYS A 706 7.40 -53.31 21.21
N ARG A 707 8.16 -54.40 21.27
CA ARG A 707 8.16 -55.46 20.23
C ARG A 707 6.80 -56.18 20.05
N ASN A 708 5.95 -56.19 21.08
CA ASN A 708 4.63 -56.82 21.07
C ASN A 708 3.52 -55.80 21.36
N GLY A 709 3.61 -54.61 20.75
CA GLY A 709 2.56 -53.59 20.86
C GLY A 709 1.28 -53.96 20.10
N PRO A 710 0.18 -53.20 20.28
CA PRO A 710 -1.06 -53.30 19.50
C PRO A 710 -0.89 -52.83 18.04
N TYR A 711 0.34 -52.80 17.53
CA TYR A 711 0.75 -52.22 16.26
C TYR A 711 1.83 -53.09 15.61
N LEU A 712 1.91 -53.01 14.29
CA LEU A 712 2.94 -53.65 13.48
C LEU A 712 4.00 -52.62 13.10
N VAL A 713 5.28 -52.94 13.29
CA VAL A 713 6.39 -52.05 12.94
C VAL A 713 7.09 -52.58 11.68
N ASN A 714 7.10 -51.77 10.61
CA ASN A 714 7.81 -52.07 9.38
C ASN A 714 8.75 -50.90 9.00
N GLY A 715 10.03 -51.03 9.37
CA GLY A 715 11.00 -49.95 9.18
C GLY A 715 10.64 -48.69 9.95
N ARG A 716 10.29 -47.63 9.23
CA ARG A 716 9.81 -46.34 9.80
C ARG A 716 8.28 -46.19 9.77
N GLN A 717 7.54 -47.25 9.46
CA GLN A 717 6.08 -47.25 9.47
C GLN A 717 5.56 -48.05 10.67
N ILE A 718 4.52 -47.53 11.32
CA ILE A 718 3.82 -48.18 12.44
C ILE A 718 2.34 -48.24 12.08
N ASP A 719 1.81 -49.45 11.90
CA ASP A 719 0.43 -49.67 11.48
C ASP A 719 -0.39 -50.27 12.63
N PHE A 720 -1.47 -49.59 13.01
CA PHE A 720 -2.52 -50.11 13.88
C PHE A 720 -3.57 -50.79 13.01
N PRO A 721 -3.72 -52.12 13.11
CA PRO A 721 -4.67 -52.86 12.29
C PRO A 721 -6.10 -52.74 12.84
N PRO A 722 -7.13 -53.01 12.01
CA PRO A 722 -8.51 -53.05 12.46
C PRO A 722 -8.74 -54.06 13.60
N GLY A 723 -9.67 -53.75 14.50
CA GLY A 723 -10.01 -54.56 15.66
C GLY A 723 -9.89 -53.83 17.00
N ASP A 724 -10.37 -54.45 18.07
CA ASP A 724 -10.31 -53.92 19.43
C ASP A 724 -8.96 -54.23 20.11
N HIS A 725 -8.28 -53.19 20.56
CA HIS A 725 -6.98 -53.22 21.23
C HIS A 725 -7.10 -52.65 22.64
N ALA A 726 -7.02 -53.52 23.65
CA ALA A 726 -7.01 -53.10 25.06
C ALA A 726 -5.62 -52.63 25.49
N ILE A 727 -5.48 -51.35 25.81
CA ILE A 727 -4.21 -50.70 26.12
C ILE A 727 -4.16 -50.39 27.62
N ARG A 728 -3.28 -51.06 28.36
CA ARG A 728 -3.15 -50.91 29.82
C ARG A 728 -1.88 -50.18 30.26
N GLU A 729 -1.03 -49.86 29.30
CA GLU A 729 0.24 -49.15 29.51
C GLU A 729 0.44 -48.16 28.38
N ASP A 730 1.23 -47.12 28.64
CA ASP A 730 1.48 -46.06 27.67
C ASP A 730 2.06 -46.60 26.36
N ILE A 731 1.51 -46.07 25.27
CA ILE A 731 2.09 -46.17 23.93
C ILE A 731 2.86 -44.88 23.70
N VAL A 732 4.17 -44.97 23.55
CA VAL A 732 5.03 -43.83 23.24
C VAL A 732 5.72 -44.09 21.91
N ILE A 733 5.41 -43.26 20.90
CA ILE A 733 6.01 -43.33 19.57
C ILE A 733 7.07 -42.24 19.45
N PRO A 734 8.35 -42.57 19.24
CA PRO A 734 9.41 -41.59 19.04
C PRO A 734 9.27 -40.88 17.68
N ALA A 735 10.05 -39.82 17.47
CA ALA A 735 10.06 -39.08 16.20
C ALA A 735 10.66 -39.90 15.05
N GLY A 736 10.29 -39.57 13.82
CA GLY A 736 10.86 -40.16 12.59
C GLY A 736 10.11 -41.39 12.06
N TYR A 737 8.92 -41.66 12.58
CA TYR A 737 8.02 -42.71 12.09
C TYR A 737 6.82 -42.10 11.35
N ALA A 738 6.14 -42.90 10.54
CA ALA A 738 4.80 -42.65 10.03
C ALA A 738 3.83 -43.59 10.74
N VAL A 739 2.90 -43.04 11.52
CA VAL A 739 1.95 -43.82 12.32
C VAL A 739 0.60 -43.84 11.62
N ARG A 740 0.06 -45.03 11.35
CA ARG A 740 -1.18 -45.21 10.59
C ARG A 740 -2.19 -46.03 11.37
N PHE A 741 -3.43 -45.60 11.35
CA PHE A 741 -4.57 -46.37 11.85
C PHE A 741 -5.49 -46.69 10.68
N ALA A 742 -5.71 -47.99 10.45
CA ALA A 742 -6.64 -48.45 9.44
C ALA A 742 -8.09 -48.29 9.92
N ALA A 743 -9.05 -48.12 9.00
CA ALA A 743 -10.47 -48.10 9.31
C ALA A 743 -10.88 -49.28 10.23
N GLY A 744 -11.63 -48.99 11.29
CA GLY A 744 -12.04 -49.98 12.29
C GLY A 744 -11.00 -50.34 13.34
N SER A 745 -9.88 -49.62 13.41
CA SER A 745 -8.95 -49.73 14.54
C SER A 745 -9.58 -49.10 15.78
N ARG A 746 -9.69 -49.86 16.88
CA ARG A 746 -10.32 -49.40 18.13
C ARG A 746 -9.37 -49.55 19.30
N LEU A 747 -8.88 -48.44 19.84
CA LEU A 747 -8.01 -48.43 21.01
C LEU A 747 -8.85 -48.15 22.25
N ASN A 748 -8.78 -49.04 23.24
CA ASN A 748 -9.40 -48.86 24.54
C ASN A 748 -8.32 -48.60 25.60
N LEU A 749 -8.13 -47.35 25.99
CA LEU A 749 -7.16 -46.91 26.98
C LEU A 749 -7.70 -47.16 28.39
N LEU A 750 -7.09 -48.09 29.12
CA LEU A 750 -7.53 -48.55 30.43
C LEU A 750 -6.45 -48.33 31.50
N ASN A 751 -6.84 -48.35 32.77
CA ASN A 751 -5.94 -48.23 33.92
C ASN A 751 -4.98 -47.01 33.85
N GLY A 752 -5.44 -45.90 33.28
CA GLY A 752 -4.61 -44.72 33.13
C GLY A 752 -3.66 -44.72 31.93
N ALA A 753 -3.75 -45.66 30.98
CA ALA A 753 -2.88 -45.66 29.81
C ALA A 753 -3.07 -44.41 28.93
N ALA A 754 -1.99 -43.98 28.25
CA ALA A 754 -1.99 -42.87 27.29
C ALA A 754 -1.41 -43.26 25.93
N PHE A 755 -1.80 -42.55 24.87
CA PHE A 755 -1.11 -42.56 23.59
C PHE A 755 -0.33 -41.26 23.41
N ILE A 756 0.98 -41.34 23.19
CA ILE A 756 1.87 -40.18 23.04
C ILE A 756 2.75 -40.41 21.80
N SER A 757 2.70 -39.52 20.82
CA SER A 757 3.50 -39.62 19.60
C SER A 757 4.32 -38.37 19.35
N ARG A 758 5.60 -38.52 18.97
CA ARG A 758 6.43 -37.46 18.37
C ARG A 758 6.53 -37.57 16.84
N SER A 759 5.72 -38.45 16.28
CA SER A 759 5.57 -38.69 14.86
C SER A 759 4.16 -38.31 14.42
N PRO A 760 3.97 -37.86 13.17
CA PRO A 760 2.64 -37.60 12.62
C PRO A 760 1.78 -38.87 12.66
N VAL A 761 0.47 -38.69 12.85
CA VAL A 761 -0.52 -39.77 12.81
C VAL A 761 -1.46 -39.58 11.62
N GLU A 762 -1.75 -40.67 10.93
CA GLU A 762 -2.71 -40.77 9.83
C GLU A 762 -3.80 -41.77 10.25
N MET A 763 -5.00 -41.27 10.52
CA MET A 763 -6.15 -42.08 10.93
C MET A 763 -7.18 -42.06 9.82
N ALA A 764 -7.24 -43.14 9.04
CA ALA A 764 -8.10 -43.26 7.87
C ALA A 764 -9.35 -44.09 8.21
N GLY A 765 -10.23 -43.53 9.03
CA GLY A 765 -11.54 -44.11 9.33
C GLY A 765 -12.51 -43.97 8.15
N GLU A 766 -13.58 -44.75 8.19
CA GLU A 766 -14.71 -44.66 7.26
C GLU A 766 -16.02 -44.45 8.04
N PRO A 767 -17.09 -43.89 7.43
CA PRO A 767 -18.36 -43.63 8.13
C PRO A 767 -18.94 -44.87 8.84
N ASP A 768 -18.88 -46.03 8.18
CA ASP A 768 -19.39 -47.30 8.73
C ASP A 768 -18.36 -48.04 9.61
N ASN A 769 -17.10 -47.62 9.55
CA ASN A 769 -15.99 -48.26 10.24
C ASN A 769 -14.96 -47.23 10.73
N PRO A 770 -15.34 -46.38 11.69
CA PRO A 770 -14.49 -45.31 12.17
C PRO A 770 -13.25 -45.86 12.88
N VAL A 771 -12.22 -45.04 12.97
CA VAL A 771 -11.15 -45.27 13.96
C VAL A 771 -11.65 -44.78 15.31
N GLU A 772 -11.45 -45.56 16.37
CA GLU A 772 -11.96 -45.23 17.70
C GLU A 772 -10.84 -45.23 18.73
N VAL A 773 -10.78 -44.19 19.55
CA VAL A 773 -9.91 -44.11 20.73
C VAL A 773 -10.81 -43.80 21.92
N ARG A 774 -11.04 -44.79 22.78
CA ARG A 774 -11.96 -44.70 23.91
C ARG A 774 -11.34 -45.12 25.22
N SER A 775 -12.05 -44.91 26.33
CA SER A 775 -11.71 -45.49 27.63
C SER A 775 -12.97 -46.02 28.31
N ASP A 776 -13.12 -47.34 28.41
CA ASP A 776 -14.33 -47.93 29.03
C ASP A 776 -14.38 -47.71 30.56
N ASP A 777 -13.23 -47.48 31.20
CA ASP A 777 -13.14 -47.22 32.65
C ASP A 777 -13.04 -45.72 32.99
N GLY A 778 -13.03 -44.84 31.99
CA GLY A 778 -12.93 -43.39 32.14
C GLY A 778 -11.56 -42.90 32.62
N THR A 779 -10.54 -43.76 32.65
CA THR A 779 -9.22 -43.41 33.18
C THR A 779 -8.18 -43.12 32.09
N GLY A 780 -8.50 -43.36 30.82
CA GLY A 780 -7.58 -43.20 29.69
C GLY A 780 -7.02 -41.79 29.60
N ASN A 781 -5.70 -41.65 29.78
CA ASN A 781 -4.95 -40.39 29.86
C ASN A 781 -4.66 -39.80 28.46
N GLY A 782 -5.68 -39.78 27.61
CA GLY A 782 -5.70 -39.03 26.36
C GLY A 782 -4.84 -39.55 25.20
N PHE A 783 -4.89 -38.79 24.11
CA PHE A 783 -4.19 -39.01 22.86
C PHE A 783 -3.40 -37.74 22.49
N THR A 784 -2.07 -37.83 22.45
CA THR A 784 -1.20 -36.66 22.34
C THR A 784 -0.20 -36.80 21.20
N VAL A 785 -0.07 -35.76 20.37
CA VAL A 785 0.96 -35.63 19.34
C VAL A 785 1.81 -34.38 19.63
N LEU A 786 3.14 -34.56 19.68
CA LEU A 786 4.10 -33.55 20.11
C LEU A 786 5.20 -33.33 19.07
N GLU A 787 5.38 -32.09 18.63
CA GLU A 787 6.47 -31.66 17.75
C GLU A 787 6.63 -32.51 16.48
N ALA A 788 5.52 -32.98 15.91
CA ALA A 788 5.53 -33.71 14.66
C ALA A 788 5.92 -32.77 13.51
N LYS A 789 6.95 -33.16 12.75
CA LYS A 789 7.50 -32.31 11.66
C LYS A 789 6.57 -32.12 10.47
N THR A 790 5.56 -32.97 10.33
CA THR A 790 4.57 -32.92 9.26
C THR A 790 3.18 -33.02 9.85
N ALA A 791 2.18 -32.56 9.10
CA ALA A 791 0.79 -32.58 9.56
C ALA A 791 0.28 -33.99 9.82
N SER A 792 -0.50 -34.15 10.88
CA SER A 792 -1.34 -35.33 11.11
C SER A 792 -2.66 -35.19 10.35
N VAL A 793 -3.28 -36.31 9.98
CA VAL A 793 -4.55 -36.34 9.24
C VAL A 793 -5.49 -37.32 9.92
N LEU A 794 -6.64 -36.84 10.35
CA LEU A 794 -7.67 -37.62 11.03
C LEU A 794 -8.97 -37.52 10.24
N GLN A 795 -9.49 -38.67 9.83
CA GLN A 795 -10.75 -38.78 9.10
C GLN A 795 -11.64 -39.85 9.76
N HIS A 796 -12.92 -39.51 10.01
CA HIS A 796 -13.89 -40.40 10.67
C HIS A 796 -13.34 -41.05 11.95
N VAL A 797 -12.84 -40.21 12.87
CA VAL A 797 -12.25 -40.66 14.14
C VAL A 797 -13.17 -40.32 15.31
N VAL A 798 -13.35 -41.25 16.24
CA VAL A 798 -14.14 -41.05 17.47
C VAL A 798 -13.22 -41.09 18.69
N PHE A 799 -13.19 -40.01 19.46
CA PHE A 799 -12.56 -39.91 20.77
C PHE A 799 -13.64 -39.90 21.86
N ASP A 800 -13.64 -40.90 22.73
CA ASP A 800 -14.77 -41.15 23.65
C ASP A 800 -14.32 -41.44 25.09
N ASN A 801 -14.94 -40.77 26.05
CA ASN A 801 -14.80 -41.05 27.48
C ASN A 801 -13.34 -40.96 28.02
N LEU A 802 -12.52 -40.11 27.40
CA LEU A 802 -11.10 -39.92 27.76
C LEU A 802 -10.94 -38.85 28.86
N THR A 803 -9.79 -38.84 29.53
CA THR A 803 -9.36 -37.76 30.43
C THR A 803 -7.98 -37.23 30.02
N THR A 804 -7.56 -36.14 30.66
CA THR A 804 -6.33 -35.42 30.36
C THR A 804 -5.07 -36.23 30.70
N LEU A 805 -4.02 -36.11 29.89
CA LEU A 805 -2.72 -36.73 30.19
C LEU A 805 -2.09 -36.15 31.47
N ARG A 806 -1.95 -37.00 32.51
CA ARG A 806 -1.25 -36.66 33.76
C ARG A 806 -0.12 -37.64 34.07
N ARG A 807 1.13 -37.16 34.11
CA ARG A 807 2.32 -37.95 34.45
C ARG A 807 3.26 -37.16 35.36
N ARG A 808 3.29 -37.52 36.65
CA ARG A 808 4.05 -36.80 37.69
C ARG A 808 3.64 -35.31 37.70
N ASP A 809 4.60 -34.40 37.55
CA ASP A 809 4.38 -32.95 37.50
C ASP A 809 4.03 -32.44 36.09
N TRP A 810 3.95 -33.33 35.09
CA TRP A 810 3.54 -32.98 33.74
C TRP A 810 2.05 -33.29 33.54
N GLN A 811 1.28 -32.25 33.30
CA GLN A 811 -0.15 -32.31 33.05
C GLN A 811 -0.45 -31.45 31.82
N LEU A 812 -1.15 -32.03 30.85
CA LEU A 812 -1.77 -31.28 29.77
C LEU A 812 -3.17 -30.83 30.20
N THR A 813 -3.96 -30.28 29.29
CA THR A 813 -5.34 -29.85 29.55
C THR A 813 -6.33 -30.70 28.73
N GLY A 814 -5.96 -31.00 27.48
CA GLY A 814 -6.76 -31.78 26.54
C GLY A 814 -6.85 -33.30 26.78
N ALA A 815 -8.00 -33.90 26.42
CA ALA A 815 -8.12 -35.34 26.17
C ALA A 815 -7.43 -35.74 24.85
N VAL A 816 -7.50 -34.87 23.86
CA VAL A 816 -6.71 -34.96 22.63
C VAL A 816 -5.85 -33.70 22.51
N THR A 817 -4.55 -33.84 22.27
CA THR A 817 -3.64 -32.70 22.21
C THR A 817 -2.70 -32.76 21.03
N PHE A 818 -2.59 -31.65 20.29
CA PHE A 818 -1.56 -31.44 19.27
C PHE A 818 -0.71 -30.22 19.65
N TYR A 819 0.56 -30.46 20.02
CA TYR A 819 1.50 -29.40 20.37
C TYR A 819 2.59 -29.28 19.32
N ALA A 820 2.79 -28.07 18.78
CA ALA A 820 3.75 -27.79 17.70
C ALA A 820 3.67 -28.84 16.57
N SER A 821 2.45 -29.27 16.25
CA SER A 821 2.13 -30.39 15.37
C SER A 821 0.89 -30.02 14.56
N ALA A 822 1.06 -29.72 13.28
CA ALA A 822 -0.09 -29.38 12.44
C ALA A 822 -1.06 -30.56 12.31
N VAL A 823 -2.36 -30.30 12.14
CA VAL A 823 -3.38 -31.36 12.06
C VAL A 823 -4.55 -30.99 11.16
N LYS A 824 -5.01 -31.97 10.37
CA LYS A 824 -6.28 -31.90 9.62
C LYS A 824 -7.29 -32.86 10.23
N LEU A 825 -8.50 -32.38 10.50
CA LEU A 825 -9.59 -33.15 11.07
C LEU A 825 -10.82 -33.05 10.16
N SER A 826 -11.32 -34.20 9.70
CA SER A 826 -12.54 -34.29 8.91
C SER A 826 -13.46 -35.35 9.50
N ASP A 827 -14.72 -34.99 9.76
CA ASP A 827 -15.76 -35.91 10.22
C ASP A 827 -15.40 -36.63 11.53
N CYS A 828 -14.68 -35.95 12.43
CA CYS A 828 -14.27 -36.50 13.72
C CYS A 828 -15.30 -36.18 14.83
N THR A 829 -15.38 -37.03 15.85
CA THR A 829 -16.27 -36.86 17.00
C THR A 829 -15.48 -36.91 18.30
N PHE A 830 -15.70 -35.94 19.18
CA PHE A 830 -15.12 -35.89 20.52
C PHE A 830 -16.28 -35.84 21.51
N ARG A 831 -16.45 -36.88 22.33
CA ARG A 831 -17.62 -36.93 23.21
C ARG A 831 -17.36 -37.53 24.58
N LYS A 832 -18.12 -37.07 25.57
CA LYS A 832 -18.09 -37.59 26.95
C LYS A 832 -16.71 -37.51 27.60
N ASN A 833 -15.83 -36.63 27.12
CA ASN A 833 -14.48 -36.51 27.65
C ASN A 833 -14.50 -35.77 29.00
N HIS A 834 -13.75 -36.29 29.96
CA HIS A 834 -13.66 -35.84 31.36
C HIS A 834 -12.35 -35.07 31.61
N CYS A 835 -12.17 -33.98 30.88
CA CYS A 835 -10.97 -33.16 30.82
C CYS A 835 -11.35 -31.67 30.83
N GLU A 836 -10.34 -30.80 30.88
CA GLU A 836 -10.56 -29.37 30.63
C GLU A 836 -10.97 -29.16 29.17
N ASP A 837 -10.21 -29.68 28.21
CA ASP A 837 -10.51 -29.49 26.78
C ASP A 837 -10.72 -30.84 26.10
N ALA A 838 -11.81 -31.04 25.36
CA ALA A 838 -11.95 -32.29 24.60
C ALA A 838 -10.89 -32.39 23.49
N LEU A 839 -10.54 -31.26 22.87
CA LEU A 839 -9.40 -31.10 21.99
C LEU A 839 -8.65 -29.81 22.35
N ASN A 840 -7.32 -29.90 22.49
CA ASN A 840 -6.44 -28.74 22.68
C ASN A 840 -5.35 -28.74 21.61
N ILE A 841 -5.23 -27.64 20.86
CA ILE A 841 -4.21 -27.47 19.82
C ILE A 841 -3.36 -26.26 20.17
N VAL A 842 -2.04 -26.45 20.24
CA VAL A 842 -1.10 -25.45 20.76
C VAL A 842 0.05 -25.24 19.78
N ARG A 843 0.37 -23.98 19.46
CA ARG A 843 1.47 -23.57 18.58
C ARG A 843 1.48 -24.29 17.22
N SER A 844 0.30 -24.49 16.64
CA SER A 844 0.13 -25.33 15.45
C SER A 844 -0.82 -24.71 14.43
N GLU A 845 -0.72 -25.19 13.18
CA GLU A 845 -1.73 -24.94 12.16
C GLU A 845 -2.75 -26.08 12.14
N PHE A 846 -4.03 -25.76 11.96
CA PHE A 846 -5.06 -26.79 11.82
C PHE A 846 -6.14 -26.45 10.78
N ASP A 847 -6.80 -27.50 10.30
CA ASP A 847 -7.97 -27.42 9.43
C ASP A 847 -9.01 -28.41 9.95
N MET A 848 -10.19 -27.92 10.35
CA MET A 848 -11.25 -28.71 10.96
C MET A 848 -12.54 -28.60 10.16
N GLU A 849 -13.10 -29.74 9.77
CA GLU A 849 -14.31 -29.79 8.97
C GLU A 849 -15.26 -30.90 9.43
N SER A 850 -16.55 -30.59 9.48
CA SER A 850 -17.62 -31.56 9.80
C SER A 850 -17.40 -32.30 11.13
N CYS A 851 -16.74 -31.67 12.10
CA CYS A 851 -16.43 -32.30 13.39
C CYS A 851 -17.53 -32.04 14.42
N HIS A 852 -17.68 -32.96 15.37
CA HIS A 852 -18.72 -32.91 16.40
C HIS A 852 -18.14 -33.05 17.80
N PHE A 853 -18.43 -32.09 18.68
CA PHE A 853 -18.01 -32.06 20.07
C PHE A 853 -19.24 -32.12 20.95
N SER A 854 -19.35 -33.12 21.83
CA SER A 854 -20.54 -33.23 22.68
C SER A 854 -20.38 -33.85 24.05
N ASP A 855 -21.20 -33.37 24.99
CA ASP A 855 -21.26 -33.88 26.36
C ASP A 855 -19.88 -33.86 27.06
N THR A 856 -19.07 -32.84 26.83
CA THR A 856 -17.71 -32.70 27.38
C THR A 856 -17.76 -32.07 28.77
N ALA A 857 -16.83 -32.43 29.66
CA ALA A 857 -16.83 -31.92 31.04
C ALA A 857 -16.38 -30.44 31.15
N GLY A 858 -15.47 -30.00 30.30
CA GLY A 858 -15.05 -28.60 30.15
C GLY A 858 -15.29 -28.13 28.72
N ASP A 859 -14.30 -27.45 28.15
CA ASP A 859 -14.34 -26.85 26.83
C ASP A 859 -14.42 -27.93 25.73
N GLY A 860 -15.14 -27.60 24.66
CA GLY A 860 -15.20 -28.45 23.47
C GLY A 860 -13.86 -28.42 22.73
N PHE A 861 -13.38 -27.22 22.44
CA PHE A 861 -12.13 -27.00 21.72
C PHE A 861 -11.38 -25.79 22.23
N ASP A 862 -10.11 -25.98 22.55
CA ASP A 862 -9.21 -24.93 23.00
C ASP A 862 -8.03 -24.77 22.02
N THR A 863 -7.65 -23.53 21.73
CA THR A 863 -6.42 -23.24 20.98
C THR A 863 -5.54 -22.16 21.60
N ASP A 864 -4.24 -22.44 21.66
CA ASP A 864 -3.22 -21.50 22.12
C ASP A 864 -2.17 -21.24 21.03
N PHE A 865 -2.05 -19.98 20.58
CA PHE A 865 -1.04 -19.54 19.62
C PHE A 865 -1.11 -20.26 18.26
N CYS A 866 -2.33 -20.46 17.78
CA CYS A 866 -2.63 -21.26 16.60
C CYS A 866 -3.13 -20.44 15.42
N ARG A 867 -3.11 -21.08 14.25
CA ARG A 867 -3.77 -20.59 13.04
C ARG A 867 -4.63 -21.72 12.47
N GLY A 868 -5.88 -21.43 12.13
CA GLY A 868 -6.71 -22.48 11.55
C GLY A 868 -8.10 -22.05 11.12
N GLU A 869 -8.81 -22.98 10.49
CA GLU A 869 -10.20 -22.80 10.08
C GLU A 869 -11.07 -23.94 10.61
N ILE A 870 -12.28 -23.59 11.04
CA ILE A 870 -13.32 -24.52 11.48
C ILE A 870 -14.54 -24.33 10.58
N ARG A 871 -14.97 -25.42 9.92
CA ARG A 871 -16.11 -25.39 9.00
C ARG A 871 -17.12 -26.48 9.34
N ARG A 872 -18.41 -26.18 9.19
CA ARG A 872 -19.49 -27.19 9.21
C ARG A 872 -19.52 -28.07 10.47
N SER A 873 -19.06 -27.55 11.60
CA SER A 873 -18.83 -28.32 12.83
C SER A 873 -19.82 -27.94 13.94
N ALA A 874 -20.02 -28.82 14.91
CA ALA A 874 -21.00 -28.63 15.97
C ALA A 874 -20.40 -28.85 17.37
N PHE A 875 -20.78 -27.99 18.31
CA PHE A 875 -20.34 -27.97 19.72
C PHE A 875 -21.58 -27.92 20.61
N VAL A 876 -21.90 -29.05 21.23
CA VAL A 876 -23.21 -29.26 21.87
C VAL A 876 -23.05 -29.80 23.28
N HIS A 877 -23.63 -29.15 24.28
CA HIS A 877 -23.53 -29.57 25.69
C HIS A 877 -22.07 -29.68 26.20
N THR A 878 -21.23 -28.68 25.93
CA THR A 878 -19.93 -28.58 26.62
C THR A 878 -20.12 -28.03 28.04
N GLY A 879 -19.30 -28.49 28.99
CA GLY A 879 -19.42 -28.08 30.39
C GLY A 879 -18.93 -26.67 30.68
N ASN A 880 -18.19 -26.06 29.75
CA ASN A 880 -17.71 -24.68 29.83
C ASN A 880 -17.80 -24.00 28.45
N ASP A 881 -16.70 -23.61 27.79
CA ASP A 881 -16.78 -22.92 26.50
C ASP A 881 -16.98 -23.94 25.34
N GLY A 882 -17.70 -23.55 24.29
CA GLY A 882 -17.78 -24.34 23.06
C GLY A 882 -16.41 -24.34 22.35
N MET A 883 -15.90 -23.13 22.13
CA MET A 883 -14.57 -22.84 21.61
C MET A 883 -13.87 -21.76 22.46
N ASP A 884 -12.65 -21.99 22.94
CA ASP A 884 -11.78 -20.96 23.56
C ASP A 884 -10.49 -20.76 22.76
N PHE A 885 -10.14 -19.50 22.53
CA PHE A 885 -9.03 -19.10 21.66
C PHE A 885 -8.14 -18.09 22.37
N SER A 886 -6.84 -18.40 22.48
CA SER A 886 -5.83 -17.54 23.09
C SER A 886 -4.65 -17.30 22.14
N GLY A 887 -4.26 -16.04 21.91
CA GLY A 887 -3.15 -15.66 21.02
C GLY A 887 -3.24 -16.20 19.58
N SER A 888 -4.46 -16.48 19.09
CA SER A 888 -4.70 -17.27 17.87
C SER A 888 -5.35 -16.47 16.74
N VAL A 889 -5.20 -16.94 15.50
CA VAL A 889 -5.84 -16.36 14.29
C VAL A 889 -6.74 -17.41 13.66
N ILE A 890 -8.05 -17.30 13.88
CA ILE A 890 -9.01 -18.38 13.58
C ILE A 890 -10.17 -17.88 12.71
N VAL A 891 -10.59 -18.71 11.76
CA VAL A 891 -11.82 -18.51 10.98
C VAL A 891 -12.82 -19.61 11.32
N VAL A 892 -14.05 -19.22 11.67
CA VAL A 892 -15.17 -20.13 11.99
C VAL A 892 -16.29 -19.89 10.98
N ARG A 893 -16.76 -20.95 10.31
CA ARG A 893 -17.81 -20.86 9.29
C ARG A 893 -18.84 -21.97 9.42
N ASN A 894 -20.12 -21.62 9.24
CA ASN A 894 -21.20 -22.62 9.14
C ASN A 894 -21.24 -23.59 10.32
N CYS A 895 -21.00 -23.11 11.54
CA CYS A 895 -20.97 -23.97 12.73
C CYS A 895 -22.26 -23.85 13.55
N LEU A 896 -22.49 -24.82 14.42
CA LEU A 896 -23.53 -24.80 15.44
C LEU A 896 -22.90 -24.87 16.83
N LEU A 897 -23.27 -23.96 17.70
CA LEU A 897 -22.92 -23.98 19.11
C LEU A 897 -24.23 -23.98 19.91
N GLU A 898 -24.43 -25.03 20.71
CA GLU A 898 -25.70 -25.23 21.40
C GLU A 898 -25.52 -25.69 22.85
N SER A 899 -26.17 -24.97 23.77
CA SER A 899 -26.29 -25.35 25.18
C SER A 899 -24.93 -25.58 25.86
N ASN A 900 -23.95 -24.72 25.60
CA ASN A 900 -22.63 -24.75 26.23
C ASN A 900 -22.66 -24.11 27.63
N GLY A 901 -21.72 -24.46 28.50
CA GLY A 901 -21.75 -24.14 29.93
C GLY A 901 -21.42 -22.69 30.31
N ASP A 902 -20.65 -21.97 29.49
CA ASP A 902 -20.31 -20.55 29.69
C ASP A 902 -20.42 -19.75 28.38
N LYS A 903 -19.47 -19.87 27.46
CA LYS A 903 -19.51 -19.19 26.15
C LYS A 903 -19.66 -20.17 25.00
N GLY A 904 -20.41 -19.79 23.96
CA GLY A 904 -20.29 -20.45 22.65
C GLY A 904 -18.86 -20.27 22.13
N ILE A 905 -18.46 -19.02 21.86
CA ILE A 905 -17.08 -18.66 21.46
C ILE A 905 -16.46 -17.65 22.44
N SER A 906 -15.26 -17.98 22.89
CA SER A 906 -14.43 -17.21 23.80
C SER A 906 -13.16 -16.79 23.05
N VAL A 907 -12.95 -15.48 22.90
CA VAL A 907 -11.80 -14.92 22.16
C VAL A 907 -10.94 -14.12 23.13
N GLY A 908 -9.73 -14.57 23.42
CA GLY A 908 -8.85 -14.03 24.46
C GLY A 908 -7.40 -13.76 24.01
N GLU A 909 -6.72 -12.94 24.82
CA GLU A 909 -5.27 -12.67 24.75
C GLU A 909 -4.73 -12.36 23.34
N GLU A 910 -5.06 -11.18 22.80
CA GLU A 910 -4.61 -10.71 21.48
C GLU A 910 -5.01 -11.62 20.29
N SER A 911 -6.06 -12.42 20.44
CA SER A 911 -6.59 -13.25 19.34
C SER A 911 -7.30 -12.42 18.26
N ASP A 912 -7.33 -12.95 17.04
CA ASP A 912 -8.02 -12.39 15.87
C ASP A 912 -8.94 -13.47 15.28
N VAL A 913 -10.25 -13.34 15.51
CA VAL A 913 -11.22 -14.40 15.20
C VAL A 913 -12.34 -13.89 14.34
N HIS A 914 -12.59 -14.57 13.22
CA HIS A 914 -13.66 -14.23 12.29
C HIS A 914 -14.73 -15.33 12.29
N VAL A 915 -15.98 -14.95 12.55
CA VAL A 915 -17.12 -15.88 12.68
C VAL A 915 -18.15 -15.55 11.61
N PHE A 916 -18.47 -16.54 10.77
CA PHE A 916 -19.41 -16.42 9.66
C PHE A 916 -20.48 -17.49 9.72
N ASP A 917 -21.72 -17.12 9.37
CA ASP A 917 -22.78 -18.08 9.07
C ASP A 917 -23.03 -19.11 10.19
N THR A 918 -22.85 -18.69 11.45
CA THR A 918 -22.81 -19.60 12.62
C THR A 918 -24.03 -19.40 13.50
N GLU A 919 -24.57 -20.51 14.02
CA GLU A 919 -25.73 -20.54 14.89
C GLU A 919 -25.32 -20.78 16.35
N PHE A 920 -25.92 -20.01 17.25
CA PHE A 920 -25.75 -20.09 18.70
C PHE A 920 -27.13 -20.29 19.33
N ALA A 921 -27.30 -21.33 20.14
CA ALA A 921 -28.56 -21.66 20.76
C ALA A 921 -28.38 -22.00 22.24
N HIS A 922 -29.18 -21.39 23.13
CA HIS A 922 -29.20 -21.71 24.56
C HIS A 922 -27.88 -21.51 25.34
N ASP A 923 -26.89 -20.82 24.76
CA ASP A 923 -25.63 -20.50 25.45
C ASP A 923 -25.80 -19.36 26.48
N PRO A 924 -25.10 -19.39 27.64
CA PRO A 924 -25.10 -18.26 28.57
C PRO A 924 -24.53 -16.99 27.93
N ILE A 925 -23.44 -17.10 27.17
CA ILE A 925 -22.89 -16.04 26.32
C ILE A 925 -22.62 -16.61 24.93
N ALA A 926 -23.20 -16.07 23.87
CA ALA A 926 -22.91 -16.60 22.53
C ALA A 926 -21.46 -16.32 22.11
N ILE A 927 -21.03 -15.05 22.15
CA ILE A 927 -19.65 -14.66 21.76
C ILE A 927 -19.09 -13.64 22.74
N ALA A 928 -17.85 -13.85 23.20
CA ALA A 928 -17.09 -12.85 23.95
C ALA A 928 -15.69 -12.57 23.38
N SER A 929 -15.32 -11.29 23.33
CA SER A 929 -13.96 -10.83 23.01
C SER A 929 -13.29 -10.25 24.25
N LYS A 930 -12.05 -10.64 24.52
CA LYS A 930 -11.32 -10.32 25.76
C LYS A 930 -9.87 -9.92 25.50
N ASP A 931 -9.30 -9.13 26.39
CA ASP A 931 -7.84 -9.00 26.54
C ASP A 931 -7.08 -8.62 25.24
N LEU A 932 -7.34 -7.42 24.70
CA LEU A 932 -6.82 -6.90 23.40
C LEU A 932 -7.20 -7.70 22.15
N SER A 933 -8.08 -8.68 22.25
CA SER A 933 -8.51 -9.46 21.11
C SER A 933 -9.50 -8.71 20.22
N MET A 934 -9.64 -9.20 18.99
CA MET A 934 -10.61 -8.75 18.02
C MET A 934 -11.46 -9.94 17.55
N ALA A 935 -12.78 -9.79 17.64
CA ALA A 935 -13.73 -10.72 17.06
C ALA A 935 -14.57 -10.01 15.98
N TYR A 936 -14.57 -10.51 14.76
CA TYR A 936 -15.43 -10.04 13.68
C TYR A 936 -16.51 -11.08 13.39
N VAL A 937 -17.75 -10.64 13.32
CA VAL A 937 -18.91 -11.53 13.26
C VAL A 937 -19.82 -11.11 12.13
N SER A 938 -20.20 -12.04 11.25
CA SER A 938 -21.14 -11.78 10.16
C SER A 938 -22.10 -12.95 9.94
N ASN A 939 -23.35 -12.63 9.66
CA ASN A 939 -24.44 -13.55 9.38
C ASN A 939 -24.64 -14.64 10.46
N VAL A 940 -24.56 -14.26 11.73
CA VAL A 940 -24.79 -15.21 12.83
C VAL A 940 -26.26 -15.23 13.27
N THR A 941 -26.72 -16.38 13.78
CA THR A 941 -28.05 -16.51 14.39
C THR A 941 -27.89 -16.85 15.86
N LEU A 942 -28.58 -16.11 16.73
CA LEU A 942 -28.59 -16.31 18.16
C LEU A 942 -30.04 -16.60 18.60
N SER A 943 -30.27 -17.72 19.26
CA SER A 943 -31.56 -18.10 19.81
C SER A 943 -31.47 -18.47 21.28
N ASP A 944 -32.28 -17.81 22.11
CA ASP A 944 -32.47 -18.14 23.53
C ASP A 944 -31.17 -18.14 24.37
N CYS A 945 -30.19 -17.30 24.02
CA CYS A 945 -28.99 -17.05 24.82
C CYS A 945 -29.22 -16.00 25.91
N ASP A 946 -28.54 -16.12 27.06
CA ASP A 946 -28.61 -15.11 28.12
C ASP A 946 -27.92 -13.79 27.70
N GLN A 947 -26.75 -13.90 27.06
CA GLN A 947 -25.96 -12.79 26.54
C GLN A 947 -25.58 -13.05 25.07
N GLY A 948 -25.85 -12.09 24.18
CA GLY A 948 -25.41 -12.20 22.78
C GLY A 948 -23.91 -11.96 22.64
N PHE A 949 -23.49 -10.70 22.75
CA PHE A 949 -22.11 -10.27 22.51
C PHE A 949 -21.49 -9.63 23.75
N ALA A 950 -20.31 -10.07 24.17
CA ALA A 950 -19.57 -9.47 25.28
C ALA A 950 -18.18 -8.98 24.86
N ALA A 951 -17.74 -7.83 25.37
CA ALA A 951 -16.37 -7.35 25.18
C ALA A 951 -15.82 -6.78 26.49
N TYR A 952 -14.74 -7.35 27.02
CA TYR A 952 -14.21 -6.93 28.32
C TYR A 952 -12.75 -7.31 28.55
N ARG A 953 -12.08 -6.62 29.46
CA ARG A 953 -10.78 -7.06 29.98
C ARG A 953 -10.98 -8.04 31.12
N LYS A 954 -10.50 -9.28 30.96
CA LYS A 954 -10.45 -10.32 32.01
C LYS A 954 -9.12 -10.27 32.76
N LYS A 955 -8.01 -10.11 32.04
CA LYS A 955 -6.65 -10.11 32.59
C LYS A 955 -6.06 -8.69 32.64
N PRO A 956 -5.59 -8.20 33.80
CA PRO A 956 -5.17 -6.80 33.98
C PRO A 956 -3.94 -6.40 33.14
N GLU A 957 -3.11 -7.36 32.74
CA GLU A 957 -1.93 -7.17 31.89
C GLU A 957 -2.28 -6.89 30.41
N PHE A 958 -3.56 -7.06 30.02
CA PHE A 958 -4.07 -6.68 28.72
C PHE A 958 -4.93 -5.41 28.78
N GLY A 959 -5.23 -4.83 27.62
CA GLY A 959 -6.23 -3.79 27.42
C GLY A 959 -7.63 -4.34 27.10
N GLY A 960 -8.56 -3.42 26.79
CA GLY A 960 -9.91 -3.81 26.37
C GLY A 960 -9.94 -4.44 24.97
N ALA A 961 -11.02 -5.13 24.67
CA ALA A 961 -11.17 -5.92 23.46
C ALA A 961 -12.16 -5.30 22.48
N ASP A 962 -12.05 -5.67 21.20
CA ASP A 962 -12.94 -5.25 20.14
C ASP A 962 -13.82 -6.41 19.66
N LEU A 963 -15.10 -6.12 19.42
CA LEU A 963 -16.04 -7.04 18.78
C LEU A 963 -16.85 -6.28 17.73
N ILE A 964 -16.69 -6.65 16.47
CA ILE A 964 -17.35 -6.01 15.34
C ILE A 964 -18.45 -6.96 14.84
N VAL A 965 -19.70 -6.57 15.02
CA VAL A 965 -20.86 -7.33 14.56
C VAL A 965 -21.38 -6.69 13.28
N GLU A 966 -21.16 -7.36 12.16
CA GLU A 966 -21.63 -6.91 10.86
C GLU A 966 -23.12 -7.21 10.65
N SER A 967 -23.52 -8.45 10.85
CA SER A 967 -24.91 -8.87 10.70
C SER A 967 -25.25 -10.04 11.62
N TYR A 968 -26.45 -10.01 12.18
CA TYR A 968 -26.94 -11.05 13.08
C TYR A 968 -28.47 -11.16 13.04
N LYS A 969 -29.00 -12.31 13.46
CA LYS A 969 -30.40 -12.48 13.86
C LYS A 969 -30.42 -12.90 15.32
N ALA A 970 -31.27 -12.27 16.13
CA ALA A 970 -31.38 -12.57 17.54
C ALA A 970 -32.84 -12.80 17.92
N THR A 971 -33.15 -13.94 18.54
CA THR A 971 -34.48 -14.26 19.07
C THR A 971 -34.32 -14.80 20.49
N GLY A 972 -35.18 -14.36 21.43
CA GLY A 972 -35.11 -14.84 22.81
C GLY A 972 -33.88 -14.41 23.62
N ILE A 973 -33.11 -13.41 23.16
CA ILE A 973 -31.87 -13.00 23.84
C ILE A 973 -32.16 -12.07 25.02
N ARG A 974 -31.71 -12.46 26.23
CA ARG A 974 -31.97 -11.67 27.45
C ARG A 974 -31.19 -10.35 27.48
N ARG A 975 -29.91 -10.36 27.13
CA ARG A 975 -29.07 -9.16 26.96
C ARG A 975 -28.31 -9.26 25.64
N LEU A 976 -28.59 -8.37 24.69
CA LEU A 976 -27.95 -8.48 23.37
C LEU A 976 -26.44 -8.19 23.42
N TYR A 977 -25.99 -7.19 24.18
CA TYR A 977 -24.57 -6.86 24.28
C TYR A 977 -24.14 -6.33 25.66
N GLN A 978 -22.86 -6.51 25.99
CA GLN A 978 -22.21 -5.93 27.16
C GLN A 978 -20.76 -5.56 26.86
N ALA A 979 -20.41 -4.28 26.99
CA ALA A 979 -19.03 -3.80 26.86
C ALA A 979 -18.54 -3.25 28.21
N ALA A 980 -17.36 -3.68 28.66
CA ALA A 980 -16.68 -3.12 29.84
C ALA A 980 -15.74 -1.96 29.45
N GLU A 981 -15.22 -1.26 30.46
CA GLU A 981 -14.33 -0.12 30.27
C GLU A 981 -13.11 -0.49 29.38
N GLY A 982 -12.82 0.37 28.40
CA GLY A 982 -11.73 0.17 27.43
C GLY A 982 -12.03 -0.80 26.29
N SER A 983 -13.16 -1.50 26.31
CA SER A 983 -13.58 -2.44 25.25
C SER A 983 -14.66 -1.83 24.37
N ARG A 984 -14.78 -2.30 23.11
CA ARG A 984 -15.76 -1.76 22.15
C ARG A 984 -16.52 -2.89 21.47
N ILE A 985 -17.83 -2.70 21.36
CA ILE A 985 -18.67 -3.50 20.47
C ILE A 985 -19.24 -2.57 19.41
N ILE A 986 -19.05 -2.92 18.14
CA ILE A 986 -19.46 -2.09 17.00
C ILE A 986 -20.45 -2.89 16.15
N PHE A 987 -21.69 -2.46 16.10
CA PHE A 987 -22.71 -3.02 15.20
C PHE A 987 -22.72 -2.23 13.88
N LYS A 988 -22.65 -2.92 12.73
CA LYS A 988 -22.64 -2.27 11.41
C LYS A 988 -24.01 -2.14 10.73
N GLN A 989 -25.08 -2.74 11.26
CA GLN A 989 -26.37 -2.70 10.56
C GLN A 989 -26.99 -1.30 10.49
N GLU A 990 -27.45 -0.98 9.28
CA GLU A 990 -28.28 0.15 8.88
C GLU A 990 -29.66 0.11 9.57
N LYS A 991 -30.30 1.29 9.63
CA LYS A 991 -31.68 1.47 10.09
C LYS A 991 -32.69 0.60 9.33
#